data_AF-A0A1A0K0I7-F1
#
_entry.id   AF-A0A1A0K0I7-F1
#
_cell.length_a   1.000
_cell.length_b   1.000
_cell.length_c   1.000
_cell.angle_alpha   90.00
_cell.angle_beta   90.00
_cell.angle_gamma   90.00
#
_symmetry.space_group_name_H-M   'P 1'
#
loop_
_entity.id
_entity.type
_entity.pdbx_description
1 polymer ?
#
loop_
_entity_poly.entity_id
_entity_poly.type
_entity_poly.pdbx_seq_one_letter_code
_entity_poly.pdbx_strand_id
1 'polypeptide(L)'
;MITNMPDDGLLVAVDGPSGTGKSSTCRALAKQLDAKYLDTGAMYRVATLAVLRAQVDPLDSYAVIEATRDLPIEISDDPESSAVLLDGEDVSEPIRGQAVTTHVSSVSAIPEVRENLVQLQRELAFAAHRVIVEGRDIGTVVLGDAPTKIFLTASAEIRAQRRHDQNLAAGRESSFSAVLADVQRRDAADSARAASPLRPADDAVLVDTSELSLEEVQQQIIDIIQGLDLTDSGDPKDPNDFATQYREYTGADFDDAEFSEAVSAAQETSASSADGEPDWDALEEEFLSALGGTQVEEALCTVAIVGRPNVGKSSLTNRFLGRREAVVEDVPGVTRDRNSYLAEWANQRFWVQDTGGWDSNVKGLNAHIARQAEVAMDTADVIIFVVDTRVGATETDIMMARKLQRSKVPVLLVANKFDSPQQYADLSLFYSLGLGDPWPVSALHGNGSADVLDEMLRLFPETPRQTSITSGPRKVALVGKPNVGKSSLLNKFANEERSVVDNVAGTTVDPVDSMVQLDEQMWRFIDTAGLRKKVKNAQGHEYYASLRTRGVIDAAEVCVLLIDASEPISEQDQRVLAMILESGKSLVLALNKWDLMEEERRFLLERELEQQLRHIPWATRVNISAKTGRALNKLEPAMIAALESWDKRVTTGQLNNWIREAIAANPPPMKNNRLPKVLFATQAGTQPPTIVLFTTGFLDAGYRRYLERKFRERFGFHGTPVRIAVRVRERKTKRK
;
A
#
# COMPACT_ATOMS: atom_id res chain seq x y z
N MET A 1 22.67 -36.79 9.10
CA MET A 1 21.34 -36.19 9.32
C MET A 1 21.24 -35.04 8.33
N ILE A 2 20.09 -34.82 7.67
CA ILE A 2 19.94 -33.67 6.76
C ILE A 2 19.77 -32.41 7.61
N THR A 3 20.57 -31.39 7.35
CA THR A 3 20.68 -30.15 8.12
C THR A 3 20.88 -28.97 7.17
N ASN A 4 20.39 -27.79 7.54
CA ASN A 4 20.63 -26.54 6.81
C ASN A 4 20.94 -25.36 7.76
N MET A 5 21.17 -25.68 9.04
CA MET A 5 21.57 -24.77 10.10
C MET A 5 22.77 -25.36 10.86
N PRO A 6 23.53 -24.55 11.61
CA PRO A 6 24.55 -25.03 12.55
C PRO A 6 23.99 -26.03 13.59
N ASP A 7 24.89 -26.73 14.28
CA ASP A 7 24.57 -27.65 15.40
C ASP A 7 23.50 -28.71 15.06
N ASP A 8 23.57 -29.27 13.86
CA ASP A 8 22.60 -30.24 13.33
C ASP A 8 21.15 -29.71 13.24
N GLY A 9 20.96 -28.39 13.16
CA GLY A 9 19.66 -27.76 13.02
C GLY A 9 19.03 -27.93 11.63
N LEU A 10 17.71 -27.78 11.58
CA LEU A 10 16.93 -27.82 10.34
C LEU A 10 15.79 -26.79 10.41
N LEU A 11 15.72 -25.86 9.47
CA LEU A 11 14.63 -24.89 9.35
C LEU A 11 14.16 -24.79 7.91
N VAL A 12 12.96 -25.29 7.63
CA VAL A 12 12.38 -25.27 6.29
C VAL A 12 11.06 -24.50 6.30
N ALA A 13 11.00 -23.41 5.54
CA ALA A 13 9.78 -22.63 5.33
C ALA A 13 9.06 -23.13 4.07
N VAL A 14 7.79 -23.48 4.18
CA VAL A 14 6.99 -24.00 3.06
C VAL A 14 5.71 -23.20 2.85
N ASP A 15 5.62 -22.52 1.71
CA ASP A 15 4.48 -21.70 1.32
C ASP A 15 3.73 -22.26 0.11
N GLY A 16 2.54 -21.72 -0.15
CA GLY A 16 1.78 -22.00 -1.37
C GLY A 16 0.27 -21.86 -1.21
N PRO A 17 -0.50 -21.88 -2.31
CA PRO A 17 -1.96 -21.82 -2.27
C PRO A 17 -2.59 -23.05 -1.60
N SER A 18 -3.88 -22.95 -1.26
CA SER A 18 -4.62 -24.09 -0.71
C SER A 18 -4.78 -25.19 -1.76
N GLY A 19 -4.65 -26.46 -1.37
CA GLY A 19 -4.84 -27.62 -2.26
C GLY A 19 -3.56 -28.11 -2.97
N THR A 20 -2.40 -27.49 -2.75
CA THR A 20 -1.11 -27.94 -3.30
C THR A 20 -0.51 -29.14 -2.58
N GLY A 21 -1.09 -29.59 -1.47
CA GLY A 21 -0.60 -30.74 -0.70
C GLY A 21 0.36 -30.40 0.45
N LYS A 22 0.56 -29.11 0.76
CA LYS A 22 1.50 -28.64 1.80
C LYS A 22 1.47 -29.43 3.10
N SER A 23 0.30 -29.57 3.74
CA SER A 23 0.21 -30.21 5.06
C SER A 23 0.59 -31.68 5.01
N SER A 24 0.22 -32.38 3.93
CA SER A 24 0.58 -33.78 3.73
C SER A 24 2.09 -33.93 3.48
N THR A 25 2.65 -33.08 2.63
CA THR A 25 4.09 -33.06 2.31
C THR A 25 4.93 -32.71 3.54
N CYS A 26 4.58 -31.65 4.27
CA CYS A 26 5.35 -31.16 5.41
C CYS A 26 5.32 -32.15 6.58
N ARG A 27 4.18 -32.79 6.87
CA ARG A 27 4.09 -33.84 7.91
C ARG A 27 4.93 -35.06 7.57
N ALA A 28 4.83 -35.54 6.32
CA ALA A 28 5.59 -36.70 5.87
C ALA A 28 7.09 -36.41 5.90
N LEU A 29 7.50 -35.23 5.42
CA LEU A 29 8.88 -34.78 5.44
C LEU A 29 9.41 -34.58 6.87
N ALA A 30 8.63 -33.99 7.78
CA ALA A 30 9.02 -33.80 9.17
C ALA A 30 9.25 -35.15 9.88
N LYS A 31 8.38 -36.13 9.62
CA LYS A 31 8.55 -37.51 10.11
C LYS A 31 9.80 -38.19 9.54
N GLN A 32 10.05 -38.01 8.24
CA GLN A 32 11.22 -38.60 7.58
C GLN A 32 12.55 -37.97 8.06
N LEU A 33 12.54 -36.67 8.39
CA LEU A 33 13.73 -35.91 8.79
C LEU A 33 13.92 -35.80 10.30
N ASP A 34 13.08 -36.44 11.12
CA ASP A 34 13.09 -36.31 12.58
C ASP A 34 13.07 -34.83 12.99
N ALA A 35 12.04 -34.13 12.52
CA ALA A 35 11.82 -32.71 12.74
C ALA A 35 10.40 -32.45 13.26
N LYS A 36 10.23 -31.33 13.95
CA LYS A 36 8.94 -30.80 14.34
C LYS A 36 8.17 -30.26 13.14
N TYR A 37 6.85 -30.19 13.25
CA TYR A 37 5.96 -29.65 12.22
C TYR A 37 5.08 -28.57 12.82
N LEU A 38 5.02 -27.41 12.16
CA LEU A 38 4.20 -26.28 12.60
C LEU A 38 3.20 -25.87 11.51
N ASP A 39 1.91 -26.09 11.77
CA ASP A 39 0.78 -25.64 10.93
C ASP A 39 0.35 -24.22 11.36
N THR A 40 0.90 -23.20 10.70
CA THR A 40 0.52 -21.81 10.98
C THR A 40 -0.91 -21.51 10.53
N GLY A 41 -1.46 -22.27 9.57
CA GLY A 41 -2.84 -22.14 9.13
C GLY A 41 -3.84 -22.50 10.24
N ALA A 42 -3.49 -23.45 11.11
CA ALA A 42 -4.29 -23.78 12.29
C ALA A 42 -4.38 -22.60 13.27
N MET A 43 -3.29 -21.84 13.49
CA MET A 43 -3.27 -20.68 14.39
C MET A 43 -4.32 -19.64 14.01
N TYR A 44 -4.36 -19.25 12.74
CA TYR A 44 -5.35 -18.29 12.25
C TYR A 44 -6.79 -18.80 12.38
N ARG A 45 -6.99 -20.11 12.25
CA ARG A 45 -8.31 -20.72 12.43
C ARG A 45 -8.73 -20.75 13.91
N VAL A 46 -7.80 -20.95 14.83
CA VAL A 46 -8.06 -20.85 16.27
C VAL A 46 -8.43 -19.42 16.64
N ALA A 47 -7.68 -18.43 16.16
CA ALA A 47 -8.01 -17.02 16.37
C ALA A 47 -9.42 -16.69 15.83
N THR A 48 -9.76 -17.20 14.65
CA THR A 48 -11.11 -17.06 14.09
C THR A 48 -12.18 -17.74 14.95
N LEU A 49 -11.90 -18.94 15.47
CA LEU A 49 -12.82 -19.63 16.36
C LEU A 49 -13.05 -18.86 17.66
N ALA A 50 -12.00 -18.26 18.23
CA ALA A 50 -12.10 -17.43 19.42
C ALA A 50 -12.97 -16.19 19.20
N VAL A 51 -12.80 -15.49 18.07
CA VAL A 51 -13.67 -14.38 17.63
C VAL A 51 -15.14 -14.82 17.59
N LEU A 52 -15.41 -15.97 16.96
CA LEU A 52 -16.77 -16.49 16.83
C LEU A 52 -17.37 -16.90 18.19
N ARG A 53 -16.56 -17.50 19.08
CA ARG A 53 -16.98 -17.86 20.45
C ARG A 53 -17.27 -16.62 21.30
N ALA A 54 -16.51 -15.54 21.11
CA ALA A 54 -16.73 -14.24 21.73
C ALA A 54 -17.95 -13.48 21.17
N GLN A 55 -18.66 -14.05 20.17
CA GLN A 55 -19.78 -13.42 19.47
C GLN A 55 -19.42 -12.07 18.84
N VAL A 56 -18.17 -11.91 18.44
CA VAL A 56 -17.66 -10.74 17.74
C VAL A 56 -17.92 -10.90 16.24
N ASP A 57 -18.39 -9.83 15.58
CA ASP A 57 -18.52 -9.80 14.13
C ASP A 57 -17.13 -9.87 13.48
N PRO A 58 -16.82 -10.90 12.67
CA PRO A 58 -15.52 -11.02 11.97
C PRO A 58 -15.21 -9.88 10.98
N LEU A 59 -16.17 -9.00 10.70
CA LEU A 59 -16.00 -7.77 9.90
C LEU A 59 -15.69 -6.54 10.76
N ASP A 60 -15.90 -6.58 12.07
CA ASP A 60 -15.51 -5.52 13.00
C ASP A 60 -14.05 -5.70 13.40
N SER A 61 -13.15 -5.08 12.63
CA SER A 61 -11.71 -5.20 12.85
C SER A 61 -11.30 -4.84 14.28
N TYR A 62 -11.90 -3.82 14.90
CA TYR A 62 -11.52 -3.41 16.25
C TYR A 62 -11.89 -4.47 17.29
N ALA A 63 -13.12 -4.98 17.23
CA ALA A 63 -13.57 -6.01 18.15
C ALA A 63 -12.82 -7.33 17.95
N VAL A 64 -12.46 -7.67 16.70
CA VAL A 64 -11.63 -8.84 16.38
C VAL A 64 -10.23 -8.70 16.97
N ILE A 65 -9.61 -7.52 16.87
CA ILE A 65 -8.27 -7.27 17.44
C ILE A 65 -8.29 -7.45 18.95
N GLU A 66 -9.27 -6.87 19.65
CA GLU A 66 -9.40 -7.03 21.10
C GLU A 66 -9.65 -8.50 21.49
N ALA A 67 -10.50 -9.22 20.75
CA ALA A 67 -10.80 -10.63 21.02
C ALA A 67 -9.62 -11.59 20.74
N THR A 68 -8.64 -11.17 19.93
CA THR A 68 -7.49 -11.99 19.52
C THR A 68 -6.17 -11.56 20.17
N ARG A 69 -6.23 -10.58 21.09
CA ARG A 69 -5.05 -9.97 21.71
C ARG A 69 -4.28 -10.95 22.61
N ASP A 70 -4.98 -11.62 23.50
CA ASP A 70 -4.41 -12.56 24.47
C ASP A 70 -5.03 -13.94 24.24
N LEU A 71 -4.58 -14.61 23.16
CA LEU A 71 -5.08 -15.91 22.75
C LEU A 71 -4.23 -17.05 23.37
N PRO A 72 -4.76 -17.80 24.35
CA PRO A 72 -4.06 -18.94 24.94
C PRO A 72 -4.18 -20.14 24.01
N ILE A 73 -3.32 -20.16 22.99
CA ILE A 73 -3.25 -21.20 21.95
C ILE A 73 -2.09 -22.13 22.26
N GLU A 74 -2.34 -23.43 22.22
CA GLU A 74 -1.29 -24.44 22.22
C GLU A 74 -1.43 -25.29 20.96
N ILE A 75 -0.35 -25.42 20.19
CA ILE A 75 -0.33 -26.23 18.96
C ILE A 75 0.69 -27.33 19.13
N SER A 76 0.26 -28.55 18.77
CA SER A 76 1.17 -29.69 18.72
C SER A 76 2.20 -29.50 17.61
N ASP A 77 3.46 -29.64 17.98
CA ASP A 77 4.61 -29.62 17.07
C ASP A 77 4.97 -31.03 16.55
N ASP A 78 4.22 -32.05 16.97
CA ASP A 78 4.38 -33.44 16.58
C ASP A 78 3.71 -33.71 15.22
N PRO A 79 4.45 -34.16 14.18
CA PRO A 79 3.89 -34.45 12.88
C PRO A 79 2.81 -35.55 12.88
N GLU A 80 2.78 -36.43 13.89
CA GLU A 80 1.75 -37.46 14.06
C GLU A 80 0.48 -36.94 14.74
N SER A 81 0.54 -35.74 15.34
CA SER A 81 -0.57 -35.11 16.03
C SER A 81 -1.22 -34.02 15.17
N SER A 82 -2.48 -33.75 15.45
CA SER A 82 -3.17 -32.55 14.93
C SER A 82 -3.85 -31.76 16.03
N ALA A 83 -3.48 -32.04 17.28
CA ALA A 83 -4.04 -31.45 18.47
C ALA A 83 -3.75 -29.96 18.53
N VAL A 84 -4.80 -29.18 18.73
CA VAL A 84 -4.75 -27.75 18.92
C VAL A 84 -5.66 -27.40 20.08
N LEU A 85 -5.12 -26.73 21.10
CA LEU A 85 -5.85 -26.31 22.27
C LEU A 85 -6.11 -24.80 22.25
N LEU A 86 -7.28 -24.40 22.72
CA LEU A 86 -7.65 -23.02 23.03
C LEU A 86 -8.21 -23.01 24.45
N ASP A 87 -7.61 -22.24 25.35
CA ASP A 87 -7.97 -22.24 26.79
C ASP A 87 -7.91 -23.66 27.43
N GLY A 88 -6.99 -24.50 26.95
CA GLY A 88 -6.86 -25.90 27.40
C GLY A 88 -7.94 -26.86 26.87
N GLU A 89 -8.87 -26.40 26.04
CA GLU A 89 -9.87 -27.23 25.35
C GLU A 89 -9.36 -27.65 23.97
N ASP A 90 -9.50 -28.94 23.61
CA ASP A 90 -9.18 -29.41 22.26
C ASP A 90 -10.17 -28.87 21.22
N VAL A 91 -9.67 -27.99 20.35
CA VAL A 91 -10.44 -27.33 19.29
C VAL A 91 -10.09 -27.84 17.89
N SER A 92 -9.39 -28.97 17.78
CA SER A 92 -8.93 -29.54 16.50
C SER A 92 -10.06 -29.75 15.47
N GLU A 93 -11.20 -30.28 15.90
CA GLU A 93 -12.38 -30.42 15.01
C GLU A 93 -13.08 -29.07 14.76
N PRO A 94 -13.42 -28.27 15.80
CA PRO A 94 -14.06 -26.96 15.64
C PRO A 94 -13.38 -26.00 14.64
N ILE A 95 -12.04 -25.92 14.62
CA ILE A 95 -11.29 -25.03 13.72
C ILE A 95 -11.40 -25.42 12.23
N ARG A 96 -11.87 -26.63 11.94
CA ARG A 96 -12.11 -27.16 10.59
C ARG A 96 -13.57 -27.00 10.16
N GLY A 97 -14.42 -26.47 11.04
CA GLY A 97 -15.82 -26.20 10.77
C GLY A 97 -16.09 -25.17 9.67
N GLN A 98 -17.33 -25.18 9.16
CA GLN A 98 -17.75 -24.30 8.05
C GLN A 98 -17.74 -22.82 8.45
N ALA A 99 -18.17 -22.49 9.68
CA ALA A 99 -18.17 -21.11 10.19
C ALA A 99 -16.75 -20.51 10.20
N VAL A 100 -15.78 -21.23 10.76
CA VAL A 100 -14.37 -20.82 10.78
C VAL A 100 -13.82 -20.70 9.35
N THR A 101 -14.10 -21.68 8.49
CA THR A 101 -13.63 -21.66 7.09
C THR A 101 -14.18 -20.47 6.30
N THR A 102 -15.37 -19.97 6.64
CA THR A 102 -15.98 -18.82 5.98
C THR A 102 -15.33 -17.50 6.39
N HIS A 103 -14.87 -17.39 7.65
CA HIS A 103 -14.39 -16.13 8.23
C HIS A 103 -12.86 -16.05 8.42
N VAL A 104 -12.13 -17.17 8.31
CA VAL A 104 -10.67 -17.17 8.52
C VAL A 104 -9.94 -16.23 7.58
N SER A 105 -10.40 -16.06 6.35
CA SER A 105 -9.78 -15.12 5.40
C SER A 105 -9.94 -13.66 5.84
N SER A 106 -11.10 -13.27 6.40
CA SER A 106 -11.31 -11.90 6.87
C SER A 106 -10.53 -11.62 8.14
N VAL A 107 -10.55 -12.56 9.10
CA VAL A 107 -9.82 -12.43 10.37
C VAL A 107 -8.30 -12.41 10.12
N SER A 108 -7.78 -13.30 9.27
CA SER A 108 -6.35 -13.34 8.93
C SER A 108 -5.87 -12.20 8.03
N ALA A 109 -6.77 -11.42 7.44
CA ALA A 109 -6.42 -10.23 6.67
C ALA A 109 -6.19 -9.00 7.56
N ILE A 110 -6.59 -9.04 8.83
CA ILE A 110 -6.38 -7.95 9.79
C ILE A 110 -4.90 -7.97 10.22
N PRO A 111 -4.10 -6.92 9.93
CA PRO A 111 -2.67 -6.90 10.20
C PRO A 111 -2.29 -7.25 11.64
N GLU A 112 -3.01 -6.71 12.62
CA GLU A 112 -2.72 -6.88 14.05
C GLU A 112 -2.94 -8.34 14.52
N VAL A 113 -3.94 -9.04 13.95
CA VAL A 113 -4.14 -10.48 14.21
C VAL A 113 -2.95 -11.27 13.69
N ARG A 114 -2.40 -10.88 12.53
CA ARG A 114 -1.21 -11.53 11.96
C ARG A 114 0.01 -11.28 12.84
N GLU A 115 0.26 -10.04 13.26
CA GLU A 115 1.43 -9.70 14.05
C GLU A 115 1.51 -10.51 15.36
N ASN A 116 0.39 -10.63 16.09
CA ASN A 116 0.31 -11.45 17.31
C ASN A 116 0.68 -12.91 17.04
N LEU A 117 0.18 -13.47 15.93
CA LEU A 117 0.42 -14.87 15.59
C LEU A 117 1.82 -15.10 14.99
N VAL A 118 2.38 -14.14 14.24
CA VAL A 118 3.73 -14.23 13.66
C VAL A 118 4.80 -14.32 14.74
N GLN A 119 4.66 -13.56 15.83
CA GLN A 119 5.58 -13.66 16.96
C GLN A 119 5.58 -15.08 17.54
N LEU A 120 4.40 -15.63 17.85
CA LEU A 120 4.26 -16.98 18.38
C LEU A 120 4.80 -18.04 17.40
N GLN A 121 4.59 -17.86 16.09
CA GLN A 121 5.13 -18.75 15.05
C GLN A 121 6.66 -18.79 15.07
N ARG A 122 7.32 -17.62 15.19
CA ARG A 122 8.78 -17.52 15.27
C ARG A 122 9.30 -18.19 16.54
N GLU A 123 8.70 -17.91 17.68
CA GLU A 123 9.09 -18.50 18.97
C GLU A 123 9.04 -20.03 18.93
N LEU A 124 7.94 -20.60 18.42
CA LEU A 124 7.79 -22.06 18.26
C LEU A 124 8.79 -22.64 17.26
N ALA A 125 9.03 -21.96 16.14
CA ALA A 125 9.97 -22.43 15.12
C ALA A 125 11.41 -22.47 15.64
N PHE A 126 11.87 -21.40 16.30
CA PHE A 126 13.25 -21.33 16.81
C PHE A 126 13.47 -22.24 18.02
N ALA A 127 12.47 -22.44 18.88
CA ALA A 127 12.57 -23.35 20.03
C ALA A 127 12.73 -24.82 19.63
N ALA A 128 12.21 -25.22 18.46
CA ALA A 128 12.20 -26.61 18.01
C ALA A 128 13.56 -27.13 17.50
N HIS A 129 14.50 -26.24 17.13
CA HIS A 129 15.83 -26.52 16.55
C HIS A 129 15.84 -27.26 15.19
N ARG A 130 14.93 -28.23 15.01
CA ARG A 130 14.64 -28.95 13.76
C ARG A 130 13.14 -28.85 13.48
N VAL A 131 12.73 -28.02 12.53
CA VAL A 131 11.31 -27.75 12.24
C VAL A 131 11.03 -27.49 10.75
N ILE A 132 9.85 -27.94 10.34
CA ILE A 132 9.23 -27.59 9.05
C ILE A 132 7.99 -26.76 9.35
N VAL A 133 7.98 -25.54 8.84
CA VAL A 133 6.90 -24.57 9.10
C VAL A 133 6.14 -24.35 7.81
N GLU A 134 4.85 -24.63 7.81
CA GLU A 134 4.00 -24.43 6.64
C GLU A 134 3.05 -23.25 6.79
N GLY A 135 2.75 -22.59 5.68
CA GLY A 135 1.81 -21.48 5.65
C GLY A 135 1.60 -20.88 4.27
N ARG A 136 1.38 -19.57 4.25
CA ARG A 136 1.11 -18.79 3.03
C ARG A 136 2.13 -17.67 2.81
N ASP A 137 2.79 -17.24 3.88
CA ASP A 137 3.75 -16.15 3.91
C ASP A 137 4.93 -16.45 4.87
N ILE A 138 5.27 -17.73 5.06
CA ILE A 138 6.34 -18.17 5.93
C ILE A 138 7.69 -17.64 5.41
N GLY A 139 8.06 -17.94 4.17
CA GLY A 139 9.32 -17.51 3.58
C GLY A 139 9.39 -16.02 3.28
N THR A 140 8.26 -15.32 3.20
CA THR A 140 8.19 -13.88 2.92
C THR A 140 8.14 -13.00 4.17
N VAL A 141 7.49 -13.46 5.24
CA VAL A 141 7.16 -12.62 6.42
C VAL A 141 7.56 -13.29 7.73
N VAL A 142 7.22 -14.56 7.94
CA VAL A 142 7.43 -15.22 9.25
C VAL A 142 8.90 -15.60 9.45
N LEU A 143 9.49 -16.32 8.50
CA LEU A 143 10.84 -16.84 8.49
C LEU A 143 11.58 -16.39 7.22
N GLY A 144 11.64 -15.07 7.03
CA GLY A 144 12.34 -14.42 5.90
C GLY A 144 13.82 -14.74 5.80
N ASP A 145 14.44 -15.29 6.86
CA ASP A 145 15.85 -15.71 6.88
C ASP A 145 16.00 -17.25 6.92
N ALA A 146 14.92 -18.02 6.69
CA ALA A 146 15.02 -19.48 6.65
C ALA A 146 16.02 -19.93 5.56
N PRO A 147 16.98 -20.82 5.87
CA PRO A 147 17.98 -21.28 4.89
C PRO A 147 17.38 -22.02 3.70
N THR A 148 16.20 -22.62 3.88
CA THR A 148 15.46 -23.27 2.80
C THR A 148 14.02 -22.79 2.80
N LYS A 149 13.63 -22.16 1.69
CA LYS A 149 12.26 -21.71 1.43
C LYS A 149 11.73 -22.42 0.19
N ILE A 150 10.59 -23.08 0.34
CA ILE A 150 9.92 -23.82 -0.73
C ILE A 150 8.57 -23.16 -0.98
N PHE A 151 8.22 -22.94 -2.24
CA PHE A 151 6.88 -22.53 -2.63
C PHE A 151 6.23 -23.63 -3.47
N LEU A 152 5.27 -24.34 -2.87
CA LEU A 152 4.51 -25.40 -3.52
C LEU A 152 3.43 -24.79 -4.40
N THR A 153 3.42 -25.16 -5.68
CA THR A 153 2.39 -24.73 -6.64
C THR A 153 1.66 -25.93 -7.25
N ALA A 154 0.50 -25.65 -7.84
CA ALA A 154 -0.27 -26.55 -8.71
C ALA A 154 -1.35 -25.76 -9.45
N SER A 155 -1.75 -26.23 -10.63
CA SER A 155 -2.84 -25.58 -11.38
C SER A 155 -4.14 -25.52 -10.58
N ALA A 156 -4.98 -24.51 -10.83
CA ALA A 156 -6.26 -24.35 -10.15
C ALA A 156 -7.18 -25.54 -10.39
N GLU A 157 -7.13 -26.13 -11.59
CA GLU A 157 -7.87 -27.30 -12.00
C GLU A 157 -7.47 -28.54 -11.20
N ILE A 158 -6.18 -28.78 -11.01
CA ILE A 158 -5.68 -29.93 -10.23
C ILE A 158 -6.05 -29.78 -8.76
N ARG A 159 -5.92 -28.56 -8.21
CA ARG A 159 -6.31 -28.28 -6.82
C ARG A 159 -7.82 -28.42 -6.62
N ALA A 160 -8.62 -27.98 -7.59
CA ALA A 160 -10.07 -28.15 -7.59
C ALA A 160 -10.46 -29.63 -7.70
N GLN A 161 -9.79 -30.41 -8.54
CA GLN A 161 -10.02 -31.85 -8.69
C GLN A 161 -9.73 -32.58 -7.37
N ARG A 162 -8.55 -32.38 -6.77
CA ARG A 162 -8.19 -32.95 -5.46
C ARG A 162 -9.23 -32.63 -4.39
N ARG A 163 -9.74 -31.40 -4.38
CA ARG A 163 -10.74 -30.95 -3.41
C ARG A 163 -12.12 -31.53 -3.69
N HIS A 164 -12.50 -31.66 -4.96
CA HIS A 164 -13.74 -32.29 -5.39
C HIS A 164 -13.76 -33.78 -4.99
N ASP A 165 -12.68 -34.50 -5.25
CA ASP A 165 -12.52 -35.91 -4.89
C ASP A 165 -12.58 -36.12 -3.37
N GLN A 166 -11.95 -35.22 -2.59
CA GLN A 166 -12.07 -35.23 -1.12
C GLN A 166 -13.51 -35.03 -0.64
N ASN A 167 -14.26 -34.12 -1.25
CA ASN A 167 -15.66 -33.89 -0.87
C ASN A 167 -16.53 -35.12 -1.19
N LEU A 168 -16.31 -35.76 -2.34
CA LEU A 168 -17.00 -37.00 -2.71
C LEU A 168 -16.66 -38.15 -1.75
N ALA A 169 -15.38 -38.32 -1.42
CA ALA A 169 -14.92 -39.32 -0.45
C ALA A 169 -15.51 -39.09 0.96
N ALA A 170 -15.76 -37.82 1.33
CA ALA A 170 -16.42 -37.44 2.57
C ALA A 170 -17.96 -37.48 2.50
N GLY A 171 -18.54 -37.97 1.39
CA GLY A 171 -19.99 -38.11 1.22
C GLY A 171 -20.75 -36.80 1.03
N ARG A 172 -20.09 -35.72 0.61
CA ARG A 172 -20.69 -34.40 0.39
C ARG A 172 -21.03 -34.19 -1.08
N GLU A 173 -22.19 -33.62 -1.36
CA GLU A 173 -22.51 -33.13 -2.70
C GLU A 173 -21.55 -32.00 -3.09
N SER A 174 -20.93 -32.13 -4.26
CA SER A 174 -19.84 -31.25 -4.71
C SER A 174 -19.93 -31.13 -6.22
N SER A 175 -19.96 -29.91 -6.75
CA SER A 175 -19.82 -29.65 -8.18
C SER A 175 -18.39 -29.21 -8.47
N PHE A 176 -17.71 -29.86 -9.41
CA PHE A 176 -16.36 -29.50 -9.81
C PHE A 176 -16.26 -28.01 -10.22
N SER A 177 -17.23 -27.51 -10.99
CA SER A 177 -17.24 -26.11 -11.43
C SER A 177 -17.36 -25.11 -10.28
N ALA A 178 -18.15 -25.45 -9.26
CA ALA A 178 -18.31 -24.62 -8.07
C ALA A 178 -17.03 -24.62 -7.22
N VAL A 179 -16.37 -25.77 -7.10
CA VAL A 179 -15.08 -25.91 -6.40
C VAL A 179 -13.98 -25.13 -7.11
N LEU A 180 -13.90 -25.23 -8.45
CA LEU A 180 -12.91 -24.48 -9.24
C LEU A 180 -13.08 -22.96 -9.11
N ALA A 181 -14.32 -22.46 -9.23
CA ALA A 181 -14.61 -21.04 -9.04
C ALA A 181 -14.28 -20.57 -7.62
N ASP A 182 -14.46 -21.42 -6.61
CA ASP A 182 -14.08 -21.11 -5.23
C ASP A 182 -12.56 -21.06 -5.03
N VAL A 183 -11.82 -22.00 -5.62
CA VAL A 183 -10.35 -22.01 -5.61
C VAL A 183 -9.80 -20.73 -6.25
N GLN A 184 -10.24 -20.40 -7.47
CA GLN A 184 -9.77 -19.22 -8.20
C GLN A 184 -10.09 -17.90 -7.46
N ARG A 185 -11.30 -17.79 -6.89
CA ARG A 185 -11.70 -16.61 -6.11
C ARG A 185 -10.83 -16.43 -4.87
N ARG A 186 -10.50 -17.52 -4.18
CA ARG A 186 -9.63 -17.49 -2.99
C ARG A 186 -8.21 -17.12 -3.37
N ASP A 187 -7.67 -17.65 -4.46
CA ASP A 187 -6.31 -17.31 -4.89
C ASP A 187 -6.20 -15.82 -5.26
N ALA A 188 -7.17 -15.30 -6.01
CA ALA A 188 -7.22 -13.87 -6.33
C ALA A 188 -7.31 -13.00 -5.06
N ALA A 189 -8.18 -13.39 -4.11
CA ALA A 189 -8.28 -12.70 -2.82
C ALA A 189 -7.01 -12.86 -1.97
N ASP A 190 -6.33 -14.00 -2.04
CA ASP A 190 -5.14 -14.30 -1.25
C ASP A 190 -3.91 -13.54 -1.76
N SER A 191 -3.76 -13.40 -3.08
CA SER A 191 -2.65 -12.68 -3.72
C SER A 191 -2.86 -11.17 -3.79
N ALA A 192 -4.10 -10.68 -3.78
CA ALA A 192 -4.41 -9.24 -3.84
C ALA A 192 -4.50 -8.55 -2.45
N ARG A 193 -4.13 -9.23 -1.35
CA ARG A 193 -4.17 -8.60 -0.01
C ARG A 193 -3.05 -7.58 0.16
N ALA A 194 -3.38 -6.46 0.81
CA ALA A 194 -2.42 -5.42 1.13
C ALA A 194 -1.34 -5.89 2.15
N ALA A 195 -1.70 -6.78 3.08
CA ALA A 195 -0.78 -7.37 4.06
C ALA A 195 -0.49 -8.84 3.74
N SER A 196 0.79 -9.20 3.65
CA SER A 196 1.28 -10.55 3.36
C SER A 196 0.58 -11.22 2.16
N PRO A 197 0.61 -10.64 0.94
CA PRO A 197 0.01 -11.28 -0.23
C PRO A 197 0.64 -12.66 -0.45
N LEU A 198 -0.18 -13.64 -0.88
CA LEU A 198 0.34 -14.96 -1.25
C LEU A 198 1.23 -14.83 -2.50
N ARG A 199 2.54 -14.86 -2.29
CA ARG A 199 3.58 -14.87 -3.31
C ARG A 199 4.81 -15.67 -2.84
N PRO A 200 5.59 -16.26 -3.75
CA PRO A 200 6.87 -16.84 -3.39
C PRO A 200 7.82 -15.75 -2.84
N ALA A 201 8.67 -16.12 -1.88
CA ALA A 201 9.81 -15.29 -1.50
C ALA A 201 10.84 -15.24 -2.64
N ASP A 202 11.63 -14.17 -2.70
CA ASP A 202 12.59 -13.92 -3.80
C ASP A 202 13.60 -15.07 -3.99
N ASP A 203 13.95 -15.75 -2.90
CA ASP A 203 14.87 -16.89 -2.84
C ASP A 203 14.16 -18.24 -2.64
N ALA A 204 12.83 -18.30 -2.75
CA ALA A 204 12.07 -19.54 -2.63
C ALA A 204 12.22 -20.42 -3.88
N VAL A 205 12.42 -21.72 -3.67
CA VAL A 205 12.41 -22.71 -4.76
C VAL A 205 10.98 -23.13 -5.05
N LEU A 206 10.56 -22.95 -6.30
CA LEU A 206 9.24 -23.37 -6.78
C LEU A 206 9.21 -24.88 -7.02
N VAL A 207 8.23 -25.57 -6.42
CA VAL A 207 7.99 -27.00 -6.64
C VAL A 207 6.55 -27.19 -7.12
N ASP A 208 6.38 -27.58 -8.38
CA ASP A 208 5.08 -27.85 -8.97
C ASP A 208 4.63 -29.27 -8.63
N THR A 209 3.58 -29.37 -7.83
CA THR A 209 3.01 -30.64 -7.36
C THR A 209 1.98 -31.21 -8.32
N SER A 210 1.72 -30.57 -9.46
CA SER A 210 0.63 -30.92 -10.39
C SER A 210 0.66 -32.39 -10.82
N GLU A 211 1.83 -32.90 -11.20
CA GLU A 211 2.01 -34.25 -11.74
C GLU A 211 2.85 -35.17 -10.85
N LEU A 212 3.26 -34.70 -9.67
CA LEU A 212 4.15 -35.44 -8.76
C LEU A 212 3.36 -36.16 -7.67
N SER A 213 3.80 -37.37 -7.34
CA SER A 213 3.36 -38.09 -6.14
C SER A 213 3.94 -37.46 -4.87
N LEU A 214 3.33 -37.78 -3.71
CA LEU A 214 3.78 -37.28 -2.41
C LEU A 214 5.24 -37.67 -2.10
N GLU A 215 5.67 -38.87 -2.53
CA GLU A 215 7.05 -39.35 -2.35
C GLU A 215 8.04 -38.59 -3.24
N GLU A 216 7.67 -38.32 -4.50
CA GLU A 216 8.50 -37.53 -5.43
C GLU A 216 8.66 -36.08 -4.96
N VAL A 217 7.59 -35.45 -4.47
CA VAL A 217 7.67 -34.10 -3.90
C VAL A 217 8.58 -34.08 -2.67
N GLN A 218 8.49 -35.08 -1.78
CA GLN A 218 9.38 -35.18 -0.61
C GLN A 218 10.84 -35.31 -1.04
N GLN A 219 11.13 -36.20 -1.99
CA GLN A 219 12.49 -36.41 -2.48
C GLN A 219 13.05 -35.13 -3.11
N GLN A 220 12.25 -34.41 -3.91
CA GLN A 220 12.67 -33.15 -4.51
C GLN A 220 12.99 -32.08 -3.46
N ILE A 221 12.20 -31.98 -2.37
CA ILE A 221 12.51 -31.04 -1.28
C ILE A 221 13.79 -31.47 -0.54
N ILE A 222 14.00 -32.77 -0.32
CA ILE A 222 15.23 -33.29 0.29
C ILE A 222 16.44 -32.92 -0.56
N ASP A 223 16.36 -33.10 -1.87
CA ASP A 223 17.44 -32.75 -2.81
C ASP A 223 17.75 -31.25 -2.77
N ILE A 224 16.72 -30.39 -2.64
CA ILE A 224 16.89 -28.94 -2.47
C ILE A 224 17.62 -28.62 -1.15
N ILE A 225 17.25 -29.27 -0.04
CA ILE A 225 17.91 -29.06 1.26
C ILE A 225 19.38 -29.51 1.18
N GLN A 226 19.66 -30.62 0.49
CA GLN A 226 21.01 -31.18 0.36
C GLN A 226 21.90 -30.47 -0.67
N GLY A 227 21.31 -29.85 -1.69
CA GLY A 227 22.01 -29.10 -2.74
C GLY A 227 22.62 -27.77 -2.28
N LEU A 228 22.37 -27.38 -1.03
CA LEU A 228 23.00 -26.25 -0.37
C LEU A 228 24.43 -26.64 0.05
N ASP A 229 25.39 -26.44 -0.85
CA ASP A 229 26.82 -26.66 -0.61
C ASP A 229 27.29 -25.77 0.58
N LEU A 230 27.63 -26.37 1.72
CA LEU A 230 28.09 -25.70 2.96
C LEU A 230 29.52 -25.10 2.85
N THR A 231 29.99 -24.76 1.66
CA THR A 231 31.34 -24.23 1.43
C THR A 231 31.41 -22.73 1.16
N ASP A 232 30.27 -22.01 1.14
CA ASP A 232 30.25 -20.55 0.89
C ASP A 232 29.32 -19.75 1.85
N SER A 233 28.99 -20.28 3.03
CA SER A 233 28.31 -19.50 4.06
C SER A 233 29.29 -19.09 5.16
N GLY A 234 29.53 -17.77 5.25
CA GLY A 234 30.24 -17.16 6.37
C GLY A 234 29.54 -17.45 7.70
N ASP A 235 30.32 -17.40 8.78
CA ASP A 235 29.90 -17.66 10.16
C ASP A 235 28.47 -17.20 10.50
N PRO A 236 27.71 -17.97 11.29
CA PRO A 236 26.43 -17.53 11.82
C PRO A 236 26.64 -16.27 12.67
N LYS A 237 26.03 -15.16 12.23
CA LYS A 237 26.11 -13.87 12.92
C LYS A 237 25.29 -13.90 14.20
N ASP A 238 25.87 -13.28 15.23
CA ASP A 238 25.36 -13.10 16.58
C ASP A 238 23.87 -12.67 16.61
N PRO A 239 23.00 -13.32 17.42
CA PRO A 239 21.58 -13.00 17.54
C PRO A 239 21.25 -11.58 18.05
N ASN A 240 22.26 -10.77 18.43
CA ASN A 240 22.07 -9.35 18.78
C ASN A 240 22.35 -8.35 17.64
N ASP A 241 22.63 -8.77 16.40
CA ASP A 241 22.95 -7.86 15.29
C ASP A 241 21.70 -7.42 14.49
N PHE A 242 20.73 -6.82 15.18
CA PHE A 242 19.44 -6.38 14.61
C PHE A 242 19.52 -5.15 13.68
N ALA A 243 20.71 -4.58 13.48
CA ALA A 243 20.89 -3.30 12.78
C ALA A 243 21.48 -3.41 11.36
N THR A 244 21.84 -4.61 10.90
CA THR A 244 22.70 -4.76 9.70
C THR A 244 21.98 -5.35 8.46
N GLN A 245 20.70 -5.75 8.55
CA GLN A 245 19.95 -6.33 7.42
C GLN A 245 19.30 -5.33 6.45
N TYR A 246 19.31 -4.02 6.73
CA TYR A 246 18.79 -3.00 5.79
C TYR A 246 19.80 -2.69 4.68
N ARG A 247 20.00 -3.61 3.72
CA ARG A 247 20.78 -3.29 2.52
C ARG A 247 20.36 -3.85 1.17
N GLU A 248 19.22 -4.50 1.05
CA GLU A 248 18.70 -4.87 -0.27
C GLU A 248 17.32 -4.27 -0.49
N TYR A 249 17.33 -3.00 -0.90
CA TYR A 249 16.19 -2.37 -1.52
C TYR A 249 16.16 -2.84 -2.99
N THR A 250 15.42 -3.92 -3.25
CA THR A 250 14.95 -4.28 -4.59
C THR A 250 13.68 -3.49 -4.89
N GLY A 251 13.61 -2.87 -6.06
CA GLY A 251 12.49 -2.03 -6.49
C GLY A 251 11.26 -2.85 -6.85
N ALA A 252 10.62 -3.47 -5.87
CA ALA A 252 9.51 -4.41 -6.06
C ALA A 252 8.10 -3.76 -6.04
N ASP A 253 7.99 -2.46 -6.29
CA ASP A 253 6.72 -1.76 -6.54
C ASP A 253 6.65 -1.19 -7.97
N PHE A 254 7.22 -1.89 -8.95
CA PHE A 254 7.09 -1.58 -10.37
C PHE A 254 6.61 -2.84 -11.09
N ASP A 255 5.47 -2.76 -11.79
CA ASP A 255 5.00 -3.82 -12.66
C ASP A 255 5.95 -3.96 -13.87
N ASP A 256 6.79 -5.00 -13.83
CA ASP A 256 7.78 -5.27 -14.87
C ASP A 256 7.16 -5.72 -16.21
N ALA A 257 5.89 -6.15 -16.21
CA ALA A 257 5.22 -6.64 -17.42
C ALA A 257 4.78 -5.49 -18.33
N GLU A 258 4.06 -4.49 -17.79
CA GLU A 258 3.66 -3.28 -18.53
C GLU A 258 4.88 -2.46 -18.99
N PHE A 259 5.93 -2.40 -18.16
CA PHE A 259 7.14 -1.63 -18.44
C PHE A 259 8.02 -2.26 -19.53
N SER A 260 8.12 -3.60 -19.58
CA SER A 260 8.89 -4.31 -20.61
C SER A 260 8.29 -4.11 -22.01
N GLU A 261 6.96 -4.06 -22.10
CA GLU A 261 6.23 -3.85 -23.36
C GLU A 261 6.40 -2.41 -23.88
N ALA A 262 6.32 -1.41 -23.00
CA ALA A 262 6.59 0.00 -23.31
C ALA A 262 8.04 0.25 -23.78
N VAL A 263 9.02 -0.37 -23.12
CA VAL A 263 10.45 -0.25 -23.51
C VAL A 263 10.74 -0.96 -24.83
N SER A 264 10.06 -2.07 -25.11
CA SER A 264 10.20 -2.78 -26.38
C SER A 264 9.55 -2.00 -27.54
N ALA A 265 8.41 -1.33 -27.30
CA ALA A 265 7.75 -0.46 -28.28
C ALA A 265 8.61 0.76 -28.64
N ALA A 266 9.14 1.49 -27.64
CA ALA A 266 10.02 2.66 -27.86
C ALA A 266 11.38 2.31 -28.50
N GLN A 267 11.82 1.04 -28.44
CA GLN A 267 13.03 0.56 -29.10
C GLN A 267 12.81 0.15 -30.57
N GLU A 268 11.56 -0.10 -30.99
CA GLU A 268 11.24 -0.48 -32.37
C GLU A 268 10.99 0.74 -33.27
N THR A 269 10.74 1.92 -32.69
CA THR A 269 10.40 3.17 -33.39
C THR A 269 11.56 4.17 -33.54
N SER A 270 12.82 3.81 -33.22
CA SER A 270 13.94 4.74 -33.31
C SER A 270 14.15 5.30 -34.73
N ALA A 271 13.63 6.51 -35.00
CA ALA A 271 14.02 7.31 -36.13
C ALA A 271 15.41 7.89 -35.84
N SER A 272 16.41 7.40 -36.57
CA SER A 272 17.76 7.94 -36.55
C SER A 272 17.76 9.40 -37.01
N SER A 273 18.27 10.31 -36.19
CA SER A 273 18.69 11.64 -36.67
C SER A 273 19.96 11.50 -37.53
N ALA A 274 20.18 12.46 -38.44
CA ALA A 274 21.22 12.39 -39.48
C ALA A 274 22.67 12.30 -38.95
N ASP A 275 22.90 12.56 -37.66
CA ASP A 275 24.24 12.59 -37.05
C ASP A 275 24.50 11.42 -36.07
N GLY A 276 23.58 10.46 -35.95
CA GLY A 276 23.79 9.25 -35.15
C GLY A 276 23.75 9.44 -33.64
N GLU A 277 23.41 10.63 -33.13
CA GLU A 277 23.02 10.83 -31.74
C GLU A 277 21.52 10.50 -31.57
N PRO A 278 21.14 9.70 -30.55
CA PRO A 278 19.74 9.45 -30.24
C PRO A 278 19.01 10.76 -29.94
N ASP A 279 17.82 10.94 -30.52
CA ASP A 279 16.93 12.05 -30.18
C ASP A 279 16.32 11.79 -28.81
N TRP A 280 16.97 12.34 -27.79
CA TRP A 280 16.63 12.08 -26.39
C TRP A 280 15.30 12.70 -25.98
N ASP A 281 14.89 13.79 -26.64
CA ASP A 281 13.64 14.48 -26.33
C ASP A 281 12.44 13.63 -26.82
N ALA A 282 12.55 13.01 -28.00
CA ALA A 282 11.53 12.11 -28.53
C ALA A 282 11.39 10.81 -27.71
N LEU A 283 12.51 10.22 -27.28
CA LEU A 283 12.51 9.03 -26.41
C LEU A 283 11.97 9.32 -25.01
N GLU A 284 12.20 10.54 -24.49
CA GLU A 284 11.64 10.99 -23.21
C GLU A 284 10.12 11.17 -23.31
N GLU A 285 9.60 11.75 -24.39
CA GLU A 285 8.17 11.96 -24.61
C GLU A 285 7.39 10.64 -24.74
N GLU A 286 7.91 9.67 -25.51
CA GLU A 286 7.31 8.34 -25.68
C GLU A 286 7.36 7.51 -24.39
N PHE A 287 8.44 7.61 -23.62
CA PHE A 287 8.60 6.92 -22.33
C PHE A 287 7.75 7.52 -21.20
N LEU A 288 7.63 8.84 -21.13
CA LEU A 288 6.77 9.53 -20.16
C LEU A 288 5.28 9.29 -20.44
N SER A 289 4.90 9.22 -21.72
CA SER A 289 3.52 8.86 -22.13
C SER A 289 3.15 7.44 -21.70
N ALA A 290 4.11 6.50 -21.68
CA ALA A 290 3.87 5.12 -21.30
C ALA A 290 3.83 4.87 -19.77
N LEU A 291 4.35 5.81 -18.96
CA LEU A 291 4.42 5.69 -17.50
C LEU A 291 3.29 6.40 -16.74
N GLY A 292 2.33 7.01 -17.44
CA GLY A 292 1.16 7.65 -16.83
C GLY A 292 1.46 8.79 -15.84
N GLY A 293 2.69 9.32 -15.84
CA GLY A 293 3.19 10.18 -14.77
C GLY A 293 3.46 11.61 -15.23
N THR A 294 2.45 12.47 -15.20
CA THR A 294 2.67 13.91 -15.15
C THR A 294 1.81 14.53 -14.04
N GLN A 295 2.47 15.12 -13.02
CA GLN A 295 1.92 16.29 -12.37
C GLN A 295 2.27 17.48 -13.26
N VAL A 296 1.40 17.71 -14.24
CA VAL A 296 1.15 19.04 -14.77
C VAL A 296 0.00 19.61 -13.92
N GLU A 297 -0.12 20.92 -13.79
CA GLU A 297 -1.37 21.54 -13.34
C GLU A 297 -2.49 21.08 -14.27
N GLU A 298 -3.12 19.96 -13.95
CA GLU A 298 -4.13 19.37 -14.81
C GLU A 298 -5.43 20.13 -14.61
N ALA A 299 -5.83 20.84 -15.66
CA ALA A 299 -7.20 21.26 -15.82
C ALA A 299 -8.04 19.98 -16.02
N LEU A 300 -8.60 19.46 -14.92
CA LEU A 300 -9.44 18.27 -14.93
C LEU A 300 -10.91 18.63 -15.11
N CYS A 301 -11.61 17.89 -15.96
CA CYS A 301 -13.07 17.99 -16.09
C CYS A 301 -13.77 17.52 -14.80
N THR A 302 -14.92 18.11 -14.49
CA THR A 302 -15.75 17.76 -13.34
C THR A 302 -17.06 17.11 -13.78
N VAL A 303 -17.41 16.00 -13.15
CA VAL A 303 -18.61 15.20 -13.41
C VAL A 303 -19.51 15.25 -12.18
N ALA A 304 -20.74 15.75 -12.31
CA ALA A 304 -21.69 15.77 -11.21
C ALA A 304 -22.70 14.63 -11.31
N ILE A 305 -22.85 13.83 -10.25
CA ILE A 305 -23.86 12.78 -10.15
C ILE A 305 -25.06 13.32 -9.37
N VAL A 306 -26.21 13.42 -10.04
CA VAL A 306 -27.47 13.97 -9.53
C VAL A 306 -28.62 12.97 -9.64
N GLY A 307 -29.64 13.12 -8.81
CA GLY A 307 -30.80 12.22 -8.78
C GLY A 307 -31.46 12.16 -7.41
N ARG A 308 -32.71 11.68 -7.34
CA ARG A 308 -33.44 11.59 -6.07
C ARG A 308 -32.70 10.69 -5.04
N PRO A 309 -33.00 10.77 -3.74
CA PRO A 309 -32.47 9.83 -2.76
C PRO A 309 -32.76 8.36 -3.13
N ASN A 310 -31.85 7.45 -2.78
CA ASN A 310 -31.96 5.99 -2.94
C ASN A 310 -32.02 5.43 -4.38
N VAL A 311 -31.70 6.22 -5.41
CA VAL A 311 -31.52 5.71 -6.81
C VAL A 311 -30.21 4.96 -7.02
N GLY A 312 -29.28 5.01 -6.06
CA GLY A 312 -27.96 4.37 -6.14
C GLY A 312 -26.85 5.27 -6.67
N LYS A 313 -26.93 6.60 -6.45
CA LYS A 313 -25.87 7.57 -6.78
C LYS A 313 -24.52 7.17 -6.18
N SER A 314 -24.45 6.99 -4.87
CA SER A 314 -23.19 6.64 -4.19
C SER A 314 -22.66 5.26 -4.59
N SER A 315 -23.54 4.32 -4.95
CA SER A 315 -23.11 3.03 -5.53
C SER A 315 -22.47 3.21 -6.90
N LEU A 316 -22.97 4.15 -7.72
CA LEU A 316 -22.41 4.50 -9.02
C LEU A 316 -21.11 5.30 -8.87
N THR A 317 -21.05 6.26 -7.94
CA THR A 317 -19.84 6.99 -7.58
C THR A 317 -18.72 6.03 -7.18
N ASN A 318 -18.99 5.10 -6.26
CA ASN A 318 -18.01 4.10 -5.83
C ASN A 318 -17.56 3.18 -6.99
N ARG A 319 -18.45 2.92 -7.96
CA ARG A 319 -18.10 2.16 -9.15
C ARG A 319 -17.14 2.94 -10.04
N PHE A 320 -17.38 4.22 -10.23
CA PHE A 320 -16.54 5.10 -11.07
C PHE A 320 -15.16 5.33 -10.48
N LEU A 321 -15.03 5.23 -9.15
CA LEU A 321 -13.75 5.38 -8.44
C LEU A 321 -12.85 4.12 -8.49
N GLY A 322 -13.33 2.99 -9.01
CA GLY A 322 -12.52 1.79 -9.23
C GLY A 322 -11.96 1.09 -7.98
N ARG A 323 -12.17 1.63 -6.77
CA ARG A 323 -11.68 1.09 -5.49
C ARG A 323 -12.78 1.08 -4.42
N ARG A 324 -12.70 0.11 -3.49
CA ARG A 324 -13.56 0.03 -2.29
C ARG A 324 -13.01 0.83 -1.11
N GLU A 325 -12.27 1.90 -1.36
CA GLU A 325 -11.88 2.88 -0.35
C GLU A 325 -12.25 4.28 -0.85
N ALA A 326 -13.47 4.68 -0.48
CA ALA A 326 -13.80 6.09 -0.30
C ALA A 326 -14.25 6.24 1.15
N VAL A 327 -13.30 6.15 2.08
CA VAL A 327 -13.40 6.91 3.32
C VAL A 327 -12.81 8.27 3.01
N VAL A 328 -13.73 9.18 2.68
CA VAL A 328 -13.70 10.65 2.82
C VAL A 328 -12.29 11.28 2.93
N GLU A 329 -11.75 11.73 1.80
CA GLU A 329 -10.88 12.92 1.80
C GLU A 329 -11.74 14.14 1.45
N ASP A 330 -12.22 14.84 2.46
CA ASP A 330 -12.69 16.22 2.27
C ASP A 330 -11.47 17.14 2.17
N VAL A 331 -11.28 17.74 1.00
CA VAL A 331 -10.29 18.79 0.76
C VAL A 331 -10.94 20.15 1.04
N PRO A 332 -10.58 20.87 2.13
CA PRO A 332 -11.06 22.22 2.37
C PRO A 332 -10.22 23.18 1.51
N GLY A 333 -10.83 23.77 0.48
CA GLY A 333 -10.12 24.70 -0.40
C GLY A 333 -10.95 25.39 -1.49
N VAL A 334 -12.18 24.94 -1.75
CA VAL A 334 -13.08 25.65 -2.68
C VAL A 334 -14.43 25.80 -2.00
N THR A 335 -14.84 27.04 -1.81
CA THR A 335 -16.08 27.48 -1.17
C THR A 335 -17.26 26.47 -1.18
N ARG A 336 -17.61 26.01 0.03
CA ARG A 336 -18.89 25.45 0.53
C ARG A 336 -19.49 24.20 -0.16
N ASP A 337 -19.53 23.13 0.63
CA ASP A 337 -20.38 21.91 0.54
C ASP A 337 -20.26 21.03 -0.72
N ARG A 338 -19.10 20.42 -0.96
CA ARG A 338 -18.90 19.52 -2.11
C ARG A 338 -17.99 18.34 -1.77
N ASN A 339 -18.55 17.11 -1.78
CA ASN A 339 -17.76 15.89 -1.80
C ASN A 339 -17.33 15.63 -3.24
N SER A 340 -16.08 15.95 -3.55
CA SER A 340 -15.46 15.74 -4.87
C SER A 340 -14.37 14.67 -4.76
N TYR A 341 -14.39 13.71 -5.67
CA TYR A 341 -13.49 12.55 -5.70
C TYR A 341 -12.70 12.54 -7.00
N LEU A 342 -11.42 12.21 -6.97
CA LEU A 342 -10.63 12.03 -8.19
C LEU A 342 -10.86 10.61 -8.74
N ALA A 343 -11.29 10.51 -9.99
CA ALA A 343 -11.49 9.26 -10.71
C ALA A 343 -10.57 9.19 -11.94
N GLU A 344 -10.31 7.97 -12.39
CA GLU A 344 -9.53 7.69 -13.60
C GLU A 344 -10.22 6.60 -14.42
N TRP A 345 -10.39 6.85 -15.71
CA TRP A 345 -10.92 5.87 -16.67
C TRP A 345 -10.21 6.05 -18.02
N ALA A 346 -9.79 4.96 -18.65
CA ALA A 346 -9.06 4.98 -19.94
C ALA A 346 -7.89 5.99 -19.98
N ASN A 347 -7.09 6.04 -18.90
CA ASN A 347 -5.97 6.97 -18.68
C ASN A 347 -6.36 8.47 -18.66
N GLN A 348 -7.65 8.79 -18.54
CA GLN A 348 -8.15 10.15 -18.38
C GLN A 348 -8.65 10.37 -16.95
N ARG A 349 -8.06 11.35 -16.26
CA ARG A 349 -8.43 11.75 -14.91
C ARG A 349 -9.55 12.78 -14.94
N PHE A 350 -10.42 12.75 -13.93
CA PHE A 350 -11.52 13.72 -13.78
C PHE A 350 -12.05 13.76 -12.34
N TRP A 351 -12.70 14.85 -11.97
CA TRP A 351 -13.39 14.98 -10.69
C TRP A 351 -14.81 14.39 -10.78
N VAL A 352 -15.24 13.66 -9.75
CA VAL A 352 -16.61 13.17 -9.56
C VAL A 352 -17.20 13.82 -8.33
N GLN A 353 -18.31 14.53 -8.50
CA GLN A 353 -19.01 15.24 -7.43
C GLN A 353 -20.31 14.51 -7.08
N ASP A 354 -20.44 13.99 -5.87
CA ASP A 354 -21.71 13.40 -5.38
C ASP A 354 -22.58 14.50 -4.75
N THR A 355 -23.72 14.79 -5.38
CA THR A 355 -24.67 15.79 -4.86
C THR A 355 -25.57 15.22 -3.74
N GLY A 356 -25.43 13.94 -3.40
CA GLY A 356 -26.24 13.24 -2.40
C GLY A 356 -26.02 13.68 -0.94
N GLY A 357 -24.88 14.30 -0.61
CA GLY A 357 -24.54 14.74 0.74
C GLY A 357 -25.22 16.04 1.22
N TRP A 358 -26.08 16.63 0.38
CA TRP A 358 -26.76 17.87 0.70
C TRP A 358 -27.93 17.63 1.66
N ASP A 359 -27.58 17.60 2.95
CA ASP A 359 -28.42 17.89 4.12
C ASP A 359 -29.89 17.43 4.00
N SER A 360 -30.16 16.18 4.39
CA SER A 360 -31.48 15.56 4.41
C SER A 360 -32.41 16.09 5.52
N ASN A 361 -32.01 17.17 6.21
CA ASN A 361 -32.65 17.62 7.45
C ASN A 361 -33.26 19.03 7.40
N VAL A 362 -33.85 19.42 6.26
CA VAL A 362 -34.62 20.67 6.16
C VAL A 362 -36.02 20.41 5.57
N LYS A 363 -37.04 21.02 6.19
CA LYS A 363 -38.42 21.04 5.68
C LYS A 363 -38.47 21.75 4.34
N GLY A 364 -38.48 21.00 3.24
CA GLY A 364 -38.68 21.54 1.89
C GLY A 364 -38.03 20.74 0.75
N LEU A 365 -38.26 19.42 0.67
CA LEU A 365 -37.61 18.48 -0.26
C LEU A 365 -37.46 19.01 -1.71
N ASN A 366 -38.50 19.67 -2.24
CA ASN A 366 -38.52 20.14 -3.64
C ASN A 366 -37.55 21.29 -3.93
N ALA A 367 -37.32 22.19 -2.96
CA ALA A 367 -36.41 23.33 -3.15
C ALA A 367 -34.94 22.90 -3.10
N HIS A 368 -34.61 21.91 -2.29
CA HIS A 368 -33.26 21.35 -2.19
C HIS A 368 -32.86 20.61 -3.47
N ILE A 369 -33.78 19.82 -4.02
CA ILE A 369 -33.57 19.06 -5.26
C ILE A 369 -33.42 19.99 -6.48
N ALA A 370 -34.19 21.07 -6.52
CA ALA A 370 -34.04 22.12 -7.51
C ALA A 370 -32.64 22.77 -7.47
N ARG A 371 -32.13 23.04 -6.27
CA ARG A 371 -30.81 23.64 -6.05
C ARG A 371 -29.67 22.71 -6.45
N GLN A 372 -29.80 21.41 -6.22
CA GLN A 372 -28.82 20.40 -6.65
C GLN A 372 -28.63 20.38 -8.17
N ALA A 373 -29.73 20.42 -8.93
CA ALA A 373 -29.67 20.47 -10.38
C ALA A 373 -29.02 21.76 -10.88
N GLU A 374 -29.34 22.90 -10.28
CA GLU A 374 -28.75 24.20 -10.63
C GLU A 374 -27.23 24.23 -10.39
N VAL A 375 -26.80 23.73 -9.23
CA VAL A 375 -25.37 23.67 -8.89
C VAL A 375 -24.61 22.77 -9.85
N ALA A 376 -25.14 21.59 -10.18
CA ALA A 376 -24.52 20.71 -11.15
C ALA A 376 -24.38 21.36 -12.54
N MET A 377 -25.36 22.16 -12.99
CA MET A 377 -25.30 22.91 -14.25
C MET A 377 -24.25 24.02 -14.26
N ASP A 378 -23.95 24.59 -13.10
CA ASP A 378 -22.97 25.66 -12.95
C ASP A 378 -21.54 25.13 -12.82
N THR A 379 -21.36 23.95 -12.20
CA THR A 379 -20.04 23.47 -11.76
C THR A 379 -19.49 22.29 -12.54
N ALA A 380 -20.33 21.51 -13.22
CA ALA A 380 -19.89 20.33 -13.94
C ALA A 380 -19.61 20.62 -15.43
N ASP A 381 -18.70 19.83 -15.98
CA ASP A 381 -18.44 19.67 -17.41
C ASP A 381 -19.33 18.59 -18.03
N VAL A 382 -19.76 17.60 -17.24
CA VAL A 382 -20.79 16.61 -17.60
C VAL A 382 -21.66 16.29 -16.39
N ILE A 383 -22.97 16.16 -16.60
CA ILE A 383 -23.92 15.79 -15.53
C ILE A 383 -24.44 14.38 -15.78
N ILE A 384 -24.43 13.54 -14.75
CA ILE A 384 -25.03 12.21 -14.76
C ILE A 384 -26.29 12.23 -13.91
N PHE A 385 -27.43 12.11 -14.56
CA PHE A 385 -28.73 12.07 -13.89
C PHE A 385 -29.20 10.63 -13.71
N VAL A 386 -29.20 10.18 -12.46
CA VAL A 386 -29.49 8.79 -12.10
C VAL A 386 -30.95 8.63 -11.68
N VAL A 387 -31.64 7.71 -12.34
CA VAL A 387 -33.01 7.26 -12.03
C VAL A 387 -33.02 5.77 -11.69
N ASP A 388 -34.10 5.29 -11.08
CA ASP A 388 -34.23 3.91 -10.59
C ASP A 388 -35.24 3.15 -11.44
N THR A 389 -34.78 2.14 -12.17
CA THR A 389 -35.62 1.33 -13.07
C THR A 389 -36.75 0.62 -12.35
N ARG A 390 -36.57 0.24 -11.08
CA ARG A 390 -37.58 -0.51 -10.30
C ARG A 390 -38.75 0.37 -9.88
N VAL A 391 -38.53 1.68 -9.77
CA VAL A 391 -39.55 2.64 -9.30
C VAL A 391 -40.17 3.40 -10.46
N GLY A 392 -39.45 3.58 -11.56
CA GLY A 392 -39.88 4.43 -12.67
C GLY A 392 -39.69 5.92 -12.39
N ALA A 393 -40.14 6.77 -13.32
CA ALA A 393 -40.00 8.22 -13.23
C ALA A 393 -40.98 8.81 -12.18
N THR A 394 -40.45 9.42 -11.13
CA THR A 394 -41.25 10.08 -10.09
C THR A 394 -41.45 11.57 -10.39
N GLU A 395 -42.38 12.25 -9.69
CA GLU A 395 -42.57 13.70 -9.82
C GLU A 395 -41.28 14.49 -9.56
N THR A 396 -40.46 14.01 -8.61
CA THR A 396 -39.15 14.55 -8.27
C THR A 396 -38.17 14.43 -9.43
N ASP A 397 -38.16 13.28 -10.12
CA ASP A 397 -37.30 13.03 -11.27
C ASP A 397 -37.74 13.90 -12.46
N ILE A 398 -39.04 14.05 -12.68
CA ILE A 398 -39.62 14.93 -13.71
C ILE A 398 -39.24 16.40 -13.43
N MET A 399 -39.27 16.83 -12.17
CA MET A 399 -38.90 18.20 -11.79
C MET A 399 -37.40 18.46 -12.02
N MET A 400 -36.53 17.52 -11.63
CA MET A 400 -35.08 17.60 -11.91
C MET A 400 -34.82 17.61 -13.41
N ALA A 401 -35.45 16.71 -14.16
CA ALA A 401 -35.28 16.60 -15.60
C ALA A 401 -35.68 17.90 -16.32
N ARG A 402 -36.81 18.53 -15.95
CA ARG A 402 -37.23 19.84 -16.51
C ARG A 402 -36.21 20.95 -16.30
N LYS A 403 -35.44 20.91 -15.21
CA LYS A 403 -34.34 21.86 -14.97
C LYS A 403 -33.12 21.51 -15.79
N LEU A 404 -32.70 20.24 -15.76
CA LEU A 404 -31.55 19.75 -16.51
C LEU A 404 -31.72 19.87 -18.03
N GLN A 405 -32.95 19.83 -18.55
CA GLN A 405 -33.26 20.14 -19.96
C GLN A 405 -32.81 21.55 -20.39
N ARG A 406 -32.64 22.49 -19.44
CA ARG A 406 -32.16 23.85 -19.70
C ARG A 406 -30.65 23.98 -19.52
N SER A 407 -29.97 22.89 -19.16
CA SER A 407 -28.53 22.84 -18.99
C SER A 407 -27.83 23.16 -20.30
N LYS A 408 -26.76 23.96 -20.21
CA LYS A 408 -25.79 24.14 -21.31
C LYS A 408 -24.66 23.09 -21.27
N VAL A 409 -24.63 22.27 -20.21
CA VAL A 409 -23.71 21.15 -19.99
C VAL A 409 -24.39 19.87 -20.47
N PRO A 410 -23.67 18.93 -21.12
CA PRO A 410 -24.21 17.61 -21.46
C PRO A 410 -24.79 16.88 -20.24
N VAL A 411 -25.94 16.23 -20.41
CA VAL A 411 -26.61 15.45 -19.36
C VAL A 411 -26.80 14.02 -19.86
N LEU A 412 -26.22 13.05 -19.14
CA LEU A 412 -26.41 11.62 -19.37
C LEU A 412 -27.48 11.08 -18.43
N LEU A 413 -28.55 10.54 -18.99
CA LEU A 413 -29.60 9.88 -18.23
C LEU A 413 -29.22 8.42 -17.96
N VAL A 414 -29.04 8.05 -16.70
CA VAL A 414 -28.64 6.71 -16.27
C VAL A 414 -29.80 6.04 -15.53
N ALA A 415 -30.29 4.94 -16.10
CA ALA A 415 -31.33 4.11 -15.50
C ALA A 415 -30.69 2.98 -14.69
N ASN A 416 -30.48 3.22 -13.40
CA ASN A 416 -29.78 2.32 -12.49
C ASN A 416 -30.70 1.21 -11.93
N LYS A 417 -30.09 0.13 -11.43
CA LYS A 417 -30.73 -1.12 -10.96
C LYS A 417 -31.35 -1.95 -12.10
N PHE A 418 -30.77 -1.82 -13.29
CA PHE A 418 -31.05 -2.68 -14.45
C PHE A 418 -30.31 -4.01 -14.30
N ASP A 419 -30.92 -4.98 -13.62
CA ASP A 419 -30.29 -6.24 -13.25
C ASP A 419 -30.59 -7.36 -14.27
N SER A 420 -31.58 -7.18 -15.15
CA SER A 420 -32.00 -8.21 -16.11
C SER A 420 -32.53 -7.63 -17.43
N PRO A 421 -32.23 -8.24 -18.60
CA PRO A 421 -32.73 -7.80 -19.91
C PRO A 421 -34.26 -7.68 -20.02
N GLN A 422 -35.03 -8.40 -19.21
CA GLN A 422 -36.50 -8.29 -19.22
C GLN A 422 -37.00 -6.89 -18.81
N GLN A 423 -36.14 -6.06 -18.18
CA GLN A 423 -36.43 -4.69 -17.79
C GLN A 423 -36.28 -3.68 -18.94
N TYR A 424 -35.92 -4.11 -20.17
CA TYR A 424 -35.83 -3.20 -21.33
C TYR A 424 -37.15 -2.47 -21.60
N ALA A 425 -38.29 -3.08 -21.30
CA ALA A 425 -39.60 -2.44 -21.42
C ALA A 425 -39.76 -1.25 -20.45
N ASP A 426 -39.18 -1.34 -19.24
CA ASP A 426 -39.27 -0.29 -18.21
C ASP A 426 -38.45 0.96 -18.56
N LEU A 427 -37.42 0.81 -19.40
CA LEU A 427 -36.63 1.94 -19.91
C LEU A 427 -37.47 2.91 -20.77
N SER A 428 -38.51 2.40 -21.45
CA SER A 428 -39.38 3.21 -22.31
C SER A 428 -40.04 4.37 -21.57
N LEU A 429 -40.27 4.23 -20.26
CA LEU A 429 -40.89 5.25 -19.42
C LEU A 429 -39.99 6.47 -19.21
N PHE A 430 -38.67 6.30 -19.25
CA PHE A 430 -37.72 7.38 -18.98
C PHE A 430 -37.48 8.31 -20.18
N TYR A 431 -37.87 7.92 -21.40
CA TYR A 431 -37.87 8.82 -22.56
C TYR A 431 -38.76 10.05 -22.34
N SER A 432 -39.81 9.92 -21.51
CA SER A 432 -40.69 11.03 -21.13
C SER A 432 -39.96 12.15 -20.36
N LEU A 433 -38.77 11.88 -19.81
CA LEU A 433 -37.93 12.87 -19.13
C LEU A 433 -37.21 13.81 -20.11
N GLY A 434 -37.19 13.50 -21.41
CA GLY A 434 -36.68 14.39 -22.46
C GLY A 434 -35.19 14.71 -22.34
N LEU A 435 -34.39 13.79 -21.82
CA LEU A 435 -32.93 13.91 -21.63
C LEU A 435 -32.14 12.94 -22.54
N GLY A 436 -32.73 12.52 -23.66
CA GLY A 436 -32.14 11.53 -24.56
C GLY A 436 -32.39 10.09 -24.13
N ASP A 437 -31.57 9.17 -24.64
CA ASP A 437 -31.72 7.74 -24.44
C ASP A 437 -31.19 7.33 -23.05
N PRO A 438 -32.00 6.62 -22.23
CA PRO A 438 -31.55 6.19 -20.90
C PRO A 438 -30.52 5.05 -20.99
N TRP A 439 -29.36 5.25 -20.39
CA TRP A 439 -28.32 4.23 -20.28
C TRP A 439 -28.65 3.20 -19.19
N PRO A 440 -28.84 1.92 -19.53
CA PRO A 440 -29.16 0.88 -18.55
C PRO A 440 -27.93 0.49 -17.73
N VAL A 441 -27.99 0.64 -16.41
CA VAL A 441 -26.85 0.37 -15.51
C VAL A 441 -27.28 -0.46 -14.30
N SER A 442 -26.43 -1.39 -13.87
CA SER A 442 -26.48 -1.95 -12.52
C SER A 442 -25.22 -1.58 -11.77
N ALA A 443 -25.27 -0.49 -10.99
CA ALA A 443 -24.12 -0.04 -10.22
C ALA A 443 -23.63 -1.10 -9.21
N LEU A 444 -24.53 -1.95 -8.70
CA LEU A 444 -24.21 -3.02 -7.75
C LEU A 444 -23.47 -4.19 -8.42
N HIS A 445 -23.89 -4.58 -9.62
CA HIS A 445 -23.33 -5.74 -10.33
C HIS A 445 -22.27 -5.36 -11.38
N GLY A 446 -22.12 -4.08 -11.70
CA GLY A 446 -21.10 -3.53 -12.60
C GLY A 446 -21.52 -3.39 -14.06
N ASN A 447 -22.68 -3.95 -14.45
CA ASN A 447 -23.16 -3.92 -15.83
C ASN A 447 -23.48 -2.49 -16.29
N GLY A 448 -23.08 -2.15 -17.52
CA GLY A 448 -23.37 -0.86 -18.18
C GLY A 448 -22.61 0.35 -17.64
N SER A 449 -21.85 0.21 -16.55
CA SER A 449 -21.13 1.34 -15.93
C SER A 449 -19.94 1.81 -16.76
N ALA A 450 -19.26 0.88 -17.44
CA ALA A 450 -18.16 1.19 -18.36
C ALA A 450 -18.64 1.96 -19.60
N ASP A 451 -19.79 1.55 -20.18
CA ASP A 451 -20.36 2.23 -21.34
C ASP A 451 -20.73 3.70 -21.04
N VAL A 452 -21.23 3.96 -19.82
CA VAL A 452 -21.51 5.33 -19.36
C VAL A 452 -20.23 6.14 -19.16
N LEU A 453 -19.16 5.53 -18.64
CA LEU A 453 -17.85 6.19 -18.49
C LEU A 453 -17.26 6.54 -19.86
N ASP A 454 -17.33 5.63 -20.83
CA ASP A 454 -16.87 5.87 -22.20
C ASP A 454 -17.62 7.03 -22.86
N GLU A 455 -18.95 7.04 -22.74
CA GLU A 455 -19.76 8.13 -23.32
C GLU A 455 -19.53 9.46 -22.59
N MET A 456 -19.36 9.43 -21.27
CA MET A 456 -19.03 10.61 -20.47
C MET A 456 -17.70 11.23 -20.91
N LEU A 457 -16.65 10.43 -21.11
CA LEU A 457 -15.35 10.94 -21.60
C LEU A 457 -15.48 11.58 -22.99
N ARG A 458 -16.30 11.01 -23.89
CA ARG A 458 -16.56 11.62 -25.21
C ARG A 458 -17.21 12.99 -25.13
N LEU A 459 -17.95 13.26 -24.05
CA LEU A 459 -18.63 14.53 -23.82
C LEU A 459 -17.77 15.56 -23.10
N PHE A 460 -16.55 15.21 -22.70
CA PHE A 460 -15.64 16.17 -22.06
C PHE A 460 -15.26 17.29 -23.03
N PRO A 461 -15.33 18.56 -22.61
CA PRO A 461 -14.85 19.66 -23.42
C PRO A 461 -13.32 19.61 -23.53
N GLU A 462 -12.77 20.12 -24.64
CA GLU A 462 -11.32 20.27 -24.83
C GLU A 462 -10.67 21.16 -23.76
N THR A 463 -11.43 22.06 -23.15
CA THR A 463 -10.99 22.90 -22.02
C THR A 463 -12.06 22.84 -20.92
N PRO A 464 -11.70 22.41 -19.69
CA PRO A 464 -12.63 22.37 -18.57
C PRO A 464 -13.20 23.75 -18.24
N ARG A 465 -14.45 23.79 -17.81
CA ARG A 465 -15.17 25.03 -17.49
C ARG A 465 -14.68 25.71 -16.20
N GLN A 466 -14.00 24.97 -15.32
CA GLN A 466 -13.39 25.49 -14.09
C GLN A 466 -11.97 24.92 -13.92
N THR A 467 -11.00 25.79 -13.64
CA THR A 467 -9.65 25.38 -13.22
C THR A 467 -9.66 25.04 -11.73
N SER A 468 -9.52 23.76 -11.40
CA SER A 468 -9.43 23.28 -10.01
C SER A 468 -7.98 23.34 -9.54
N ILE A 469 -7.69 24.10 -8.47
CA ILE A 469 -6.37 24.09 -7.80
C ILE A 469 -6.21 22.72 -7.13
N THR A 470 -5.10 22.03 -7.40
CA THR A 470 -4.87 20.61 -7.06
C THR A 470 -4.26 20.32 -5.69
N SER A 471 -4.04 21.28 -4.78
CA SER A 471 -3.54 20.92 -3.45
C SER A 471 -4.17 21.69 -2.29
N GLY A 472 -4.58 20.95 -1.26
CA GLY A 472 -4.79 21.48 0.08
C GLY A 472 -3.44 21.67 0.81
N PRO A 473 -3.46 22.17 2.05
CA PRO A 473 -2.27 22.33 2.90
C PRO A 473 -1.41 21.05 2.97
N ARG A 474 -0.08 21.21 2.86
CA ARG A 474 0.88 20.08 2.86
C ARG A 474 0.75 19.26 4.15
N LYS A 475 0.92 17.94 4.03
CA LYS A 475 0.67 16.99 5.12
C LYS A 475 1.96 16.71 5.89
N VAL A 476 1.96 17.01 7.19
CA VAL A 476 3.11 16.83 8.08
C VAL A 476 2.80 15.86 9.23
N ALA A 477 3.74 14.95 9.48
CA ALA A 477 3.72 14.03 10.61
C ALA A 477 4.75 14.42 11.67
N LEU A 478 4.34 14.49 12.95
CA LEU A 478 5.26 14.57 14.08
C LEU A 478 5.50 13.17 14.65
N VAL A 479 6.71 12.64 14.49
CA VAL A 479 7.06 11.26 14.85
C VAL A 479 8.25 11.22 15.81
N GLY A 480 8.42 10.11 16.54
CA GLY A 480 9.50 9.92 17.52
C GLY A 480 9.03 9.20 18.79
N LYS A 481 9.96 8.89 19.70
CA LYS A 481 9.66 8.12 20.93
C LYS A 481 8.63 8.80 21.88
N PRO A 482 7.95 8.07 22.78
CA PRO A 482 7.13 8.67 23.82
C PRO A 482 7.89 9.73 24.62
N ASN A 483 7.19 10.79 25.09
CA ASN A 483 7.77 11.86 25.92
C ASN A 483 8.93 12.68 25.31
N VAL A 484 9.23 12.48 24.02
CA VAL A 484 10.26 13.26 23.30
C VAL A 484 9.87 14.74 23.12
N GLY A 485 8.58 15.07 23.22
CA GLY A 485 8.06 16.44 23.14
C GLY A 485 7.16 16.75 21.94
N LYS A 486 6.64 15.74 21.23
CA LYS A 486 5.70 15.91 20.10
C LYS A 486 4.48 16.76 20.43
N SER A 487 3.77 16.43 21.52
CA SER A 487 2.59 17.18 21.96
C SER A 487 2.93 18.60 22.38
N SER A 488 4.09 18.81 23.03
CA SER A 488 4.56 20.14 23.40
C SER A 488 4.85 20.98 22.16
N LEU A 489 5.45 20.39 21.13
CA LEU A 489 5.74 21.05 19.86
C LEU A 489 4.45 21.45 19.13
N LEU A 490 3.51 20.51 18.98
CA LEU A 490 2.22 20.80 18.35
C LEU A 490 1.45 21.88 19.11
N ASN A 491 1.42 21.82 20.44
CA ASN A 491 0.77 22.84 21.27
C ASN A 491 1.45 24.20 21.15
N LYS A 492 2.77 24.25 20.91
CA LYS A 492 3.48 25.50 20.67
C LYS A 492 3.08 26.11 19.34
N PHE A 493 3.13 25.34 18.26
CA PHE A 493 2.68 25.80 16.95
C PHE A 493 1.21 26.22 16.96
N ALA A 494 0.34 25.45 17.63
CA ALA A 494 -1.08 25.79 17.73
C ALA A 494 -1.42 27.01 18.61
N ASN A 495 -0.52 27.41 19.53
CA ASN A 495 -0.76 28.55 20.42
C ASN A 495 -0.05 29.83 19.97
N GLU A 496 1.04 29.75 19.20
CA GLU A 496 1.78 30.92 18.72
C GLU A 496 1.03 31.66 17.59
N GLU A 497 0.11 30.99 16.88
CA GLU A 497 -0.71 31.58 15.81
C GLU A 497 -2.22 31.37 15.99
N ARG A 498 -2.80 31.99 17.02
CA ARG A 498 -4.27 32.12 17.09
C ARG A 498 -4.77 33.09 16.02
N SER A 499 -5.04 32.56 14.84
CA SER A 499 -6.07 33.03 13.93
C SER A 499 -7.12 31.92 13.81
N VAL A 500 -8.30 32.21 14.35
CA VAL A 500 -9.41 31.30 14.66
C VAL A 500 -10.10 30.75 13.41
N VAL A 501 -10.53 29.48 13.44
CA VAL A 501 -11.91 29.16 13.02
C VAL A 501 -12.59 28.44 14.18
N ASP A 502 -13.65 29.08 14.68
CA ASP A 502 -14.35 28.77 15.92
C ASP A 502 -15.13 27.46 15.85
N ASN A 503 -15.21 26.79 17.00
CA ASN A 503 -16.18 25.76 17.32
C ASN A 503 -17.60 26.35 17.29
N VAL A 504 -18.43 25.99 16.30
CA VAL A 504 -19.89 26.09 16.43
C VAL A 504 -20.44 24.70 16.75
N ALA A 505 -20.99 24.57 17.97
CA ALA A 505 -21.59 23.36 18.48
C ALA A 505 -22.71 22.86 17.55
N GLY A 506 -22.62 21.59 17.11
CA GLY A 506 -23.73 20.94 16.39
C GLY A 506 -23.38 19.96 15.27
N THR A 507 -22.12 19.61 15.04
CA THR A 507 -21.75 18.61 14.02
C THR A 507 -21.22 17.34 14.69
N THR A 508 -21.62 16.17 14.19
CA THR A 508 -21.02 14.89 14.58
C THR A 508 -19.59 14.86 14.07
N VAL A 509 -18.68 15.12 15.00
CA VAL A 509 -17.23 15.26 14.79
C VAL A 509 -16.59 13.89 14.64
N ASP A 510 -16.01 13.61 13.47
CA ASP A 510 -14.91 12.67 13.36
C ASP A 510 -13.63 13.35 13.90
N PRO A 511 -12.91 12.77 14.88
CA PRO A 511 -11.61 13.29 15.32
C PRO A 511 -10.58 12.98 14.20
N VAL A 512 -9.51 13.74 13.91
CA VAL A 512 -8.21 13.68 14.63
C VAL A 512 -7.13 14.67 14.05
N ASP A 513 -7.23 15.22 12.82
CA ASP A 513 -6.18 16.08 12.20
C ASP A 513 -6.25 17.56 12.63
N SER A 514 -5.10 18.25 12.75
CA SER A 514 -5.05 19.69 13.08
C SER A 514 -4.53 20.53 11.92
N MET A 515 -5.26 21.57 11.54
CA MET A 515 -4.76 22.63 10.67
C MET A 515 -3.98 23.65 11.49
N VAL A 516 -2.75 23.95 11.08
CA VAL A 516 -1.85 24.86 11.78
C VAL A 516 -1.26 25.82 10.74
N GLN A 517 -1.49 27.12 10.93
CA GLN A 517 -0.77 28.14 10.20
C GLN A 517 0.62 28.27 10.84
N LEU A 518 1.65 28.24 10.00
CA LEU A 518 3.01 28.64 10.37
C LEU A 518 3.37 29.91 9.59
N ASP A 519 4.58 30.46 9.82
CA ASP A 519 5.05 31.75 9.31
C ASP A 519 4.79 31.94 7.80
N GLU A 520 4.99 30.90 6.98
CA GLU A 520 4.87 30.97 5.52
C GLU A 520 3.55 30.40 4.98
N GLN A 521 3.15 29.20 5.41
CA GLN A 521 1.99 28.51 4.84
C GLN A 521 1.17 27.71 5.85
N MET A 522 -0.04 27.33 5.43
CA MET A 522 -0.90 26.46 6.21
C MET A 522 -0.43 25.01 6.07
N TRP A 523 -0.42 24.28 7.18
CA TRP A 523 -0.02 22.88 7.27
C TRP A 523 -1.13 22.02 7.86
N ARG A 524 -1.30 20.81 7.32
CA ARG A 524 -2.16 19.78 7.93
C ARG A 524 -1.28 18.82 8.73
N PHE A 525 -1.38 18.89 10.05
CA PHE A 525 -0.74 17.94 10.96
C PHE A 525 -1.59 16.69 11.07
N ILE A 526 -1.04 15.56 10.62
CA ILE A 526 -1.71 14.26 10.60
C ILE A 526 -1.70 13.66 12.02
N ASP A 527 -2.84 13.11 12.42
CA ASP A 527 -3.01 12.25 13.59
C ASP A 527 -2.80 12.92 14.99
N THR A 528 -3.38 14.11 15.18
CA THR A 528 -3.15 14.92 16.40
C THR A 528 -3.93 14.53 17.66
N ALA A 529 -5.00 13.73 17.58
CA ALA A 529 -5.77 13.33 18.78
C ALA A 529 -4.99 12.42 19.73
N GLY A 530 -4.01 11.66 19.23
CA GLY A 530 -3.07 10.88 20.05
C GLY A 530 -2.06 11.75 20.79
N LEU A 531 -1.74 12.91 20.20
CA LEU A 531 -0.90 13.93 20.81
C LEU A 531 -1.66 14.73 21.89
N ARG A 532 -2.97 14.95 21.73
CA ARG A 532 -3.82 15.70 22.68
C ARG A 532 -4.34 14.87 23.87
N LYS A 533 -4.63 13.56 23.71
CA LYS A 533 -5.16 12.71 24.81
C LYS A 533 -4.13 12.34 25.89
N LYS A 534 -2.82 12.52 25.67
CA LYS A 534 -1.75 12.08 26.58
C LYS A 534 -1.52 12.95 27.83
N VAL A 535 -2.34 13.96 28.11
CA VAL A 535 -2.17 14.80 29.31
C VAL A 535 -2.72 14.13 30.59
N LYS A 536 -3.52 13.06 30.49
CA LYS A 536 -4.21 12.53 31.68
C LYS A 536 -4.04 11.07 32.09
N ASN A 537 -3.49 10.16 31.28
CA ASN A 537 -3.14 8.80 31.74
C ASN A 537 -2.29 8.09 30.68
N ALA A 538 -1.09 7.64 31.03
CA ALA A 538 -0.32 6.70 30.21
C ALA A 538 0.68 5.92 31.10
N GLN A 539 0.22 4.82 31.67
CA GLN A 539 1.08 3.67 31.94
C GLN A 539 0.57 2.52 31.06
N GLY A 540 1.49 1.90 30.33
CA GLY A 540 1.24 0.71 29.51
C GLY A 540 1.13 0.97 28.01
N HIS A 541 2.00 0.29 27.26
CA HIS A 541 1.98 0.03 25.81
C HIS A 541 2.75 0.97 24.87
N GLU A 542 4.02 0.61 24.65
CA GLU A 542 4.90 1.15 23.60
C GLU A 542 4.56 0.63 22.18
N TYR A 543 3.95 -0.54 22.05
CA TYR A 543 3.65 -1.20 20.77
C TYR A 543 2.53 -0.52 19.95
N TYR A 544 1.45 -0.07 20.59
CA TYR A 544 0.40 0.72 19.92
C TYR A 544 0.87 2.11 19.45
N ALA A 545 2.04 2.57 19.89
CA ALA A 545 2.63 3.79 19.38
C ALA A 545 3.29 3.58 18.01
N SER A 546 3.82 2.40 17.68
CA SER A 546 4.53 2.16 16.40
C SER A 546 3.59 1.89 15.22
N LEU A 547 2.49 1.16 15.39
CA LEU A 547 1.52 0.89 14.31
C LEU A 547 0.76 2.14 13.88
N ARG A 548 0.33 2.94 14.86
CA ARG A 548 -0.21 4.27 14.62
C ARG A 548 0.80 5.11 13.83
N THR A 549 2.07 5.07 14.20
CA THR A 549 3.14 5.83 13.54
C THR A 549 3.29 5.47 12.06
N ARG A 550 3.11 4.21 11.62
CA ARG A 550 3.20 3.85 10.19
C ARG A 550 2.10 4.52 9.35
N GLY A 551 0.84 4.41 9.78
CA GLY A 551 -0.28 5.08 9.09
C GLY A 551 -0.12 6.60 9.04
N VAL A 552 0.40 7.21 10.11
CA VAL A 552 0.75 8.64 10.14
C VAL A 552 1.84 8.99 9.12
N ILE A 553 2.90 8.17 9.04
CA ILE A 553 4.01 8.36 8.10
C ILE A 553 3.50 8.24 6.66
N ASP A 554 2.73 7.20 6.35
CA ASP A 554 2.24 6.92 5.00
C ASP A 554 1.27 8.01 4.49
N ALA A 555 0.46 8.57 5.38
CA ALA A 555 -0.44 9.67 5.07
C ALA A 555 0.26 11.04 4.97
N ALA A 556 1.48 11.19 5.48
CA ALA A 556 2.24 12.44 5.42
C ALA A 556 3.07 12.56 4.14
N GLU A 557 3.46 13.78 3.82
CA GLU A 557 4.43 14.09 2.76
C GLU A 557 5.81 14.37 3.37
N VAL A 558 5.82 15.05 4.53
CA VAL A 558 7.02 15.30 5.34
C VAL A 558 6.85 14.80 6.77
N CYS A 559 7.84 14.06 7.25
CA CYS A 559 7.96 13.59 8.62
C CYS A 559 8.98 14.44 9.38
N VAL A 560 8.57 15.02 10.50
CA VAL A 560 9.48 15.63 11.48
C VAL A 560 9.74 14.59 12.57
N LEU A 561 10.92 13.97 12.52
CA LEU A 561 11.37 13.01 13.53
C LEU A 561 12.00 13.75 14.70
N LEU A 562 11.33 13.74 15.85
CA LEU A 562 11.83 14.29 17.09
C LEU A 562 12.71 13.26 17.79
N ILE A 563 13.93 13.66 18.13
CA ILE A 563 14.88 12.90 18.97
C ILE A 563 15.18 13.74 20.21
N ASP A 564 15.22 13.10 21.38
CA ASP A 564 15.61 13.77 22.62
C ASP A 564 17.13 13.97 22.63
N ALA A 565 17.60 15.21 22.51
CA ALA A 565 19.04 15.48 22.51
C ALA A 565 19.70 15.20 23.86
N SER A 566 18.93 15.19 24.96
CA SER A 566 19.44 15.00 26.32
C SER A 566 19.72 13.55 26.69
N GLU A 567 19.24 12.63 25.88
CA GLU A 567 19.40 11.19 26.08
C GLU A 567 20.12 10.56 24.88
N PRO A 568 20.77 9.39 25.05
CA PRO A 568 21.30 8.63 23.92
C PRO A 568 20.23 8.30 22.88
N ILE A 569 20.61 8.30 21.60
CA ILE A 569 19.72 7.87 20.52
C ILE A 569 19.31 6.41 20.76
N SER A 570 18.00 6.16 20.83
CA SER A 570 17.45 4.85 21.15
C SER A 570 17.22 4.00 19.90
N GLU A 571 17.10 2.68 20.08
CA GLU A 571 16.67 1.79 19.00
C GLU A 571 15.30 2.17 18.44
N GLN A 572 14.40 2.69 19.28
CA GLN A 572 13.08 3.15 18.82
C GLN A 572 13.20 4.33 17.85
N ASP A 573 14.12 5.26 18.09
CA ASP A 573 14.36 6.38 17.17
C ASP A 573 14.87 5.87 15.81
N GLN A 574 15.72 4.84 15.81
CA GLN A 574 16.21 4.19 14.59
C GLN A 574 15.11 3.40 13.85
N ARG A 575 14.23 2.70 14.56
CA ARG A 575 13.09 1.98 13.96
C ARG A 575 12.11 2.96 13.30
N VAL A 576 11.79 4.08 13.96
CA VAL A 576 10.92 5.11 13.37
C VAL A 576 11.59 5.75 12.15
N LEU A 577 12.89 6.02 12.22
CA LEU A 577 13.64 6.51 11.06
C LEU A 577 13.56 5.53 9.88
N ALA A 578 13.76 4.22 10.12
CA ALA A 578 13.69 3.20 9.08
C ALA A 578 12.32 3.19 8.40
N MET A 579 11.22 3.28 9.16
CA MET A 579 9.86 3.37 8.62
C MET A 579 9.68 4.59 7.71
N ILE A 580 10.19 5.77 8.09
CA ILE A 580 10.09 6.99 7.26
C ILE A 580 10.82 6.80 5.92
N LEU A 581 12.01 6.20 5.97
CA LEU A 581 12.83 5.94 4.78
C LEU A 581 12.17 4.91 3.85
N GLU A 582 11.57 3.86 4.43
CA GLU A 582 10.82 2.83 3.70
C GLU A 582 9.63 3.44 2.96
N SER A 583 8.83 4.29 3.63
CA SER A 583 7.70 4.99 3.03
C SER A 583 8.09 6.06 2.00
N GLY A 584 9.38 6.36 1.82
CA GLY A 584 9.87 7.32 0.83
C GLY A 584 9.45 8.77 1.10
N LYS A 585 9.14 9.11 2.36
CA LYS A 585 8.68 10.45 2.75
C LYS A 585 9.85 11.39 2.98
N SER A 586 9.59 12.69 2.87
CA SER A 586 10.57 13.71 3.27
C SER A 586 10.82 13.66 4.77
N LEU A 587 12.03 13.98 5.20
CA LEU A 587 12.49 13.86 6.58
C LEU A 587 13.20 15.13 7.05
N VAL A 588 12.74 15.65 8.19
CA VAL A 588 13.44 16.65 9.00
C VAL A 588 13.75 16.06 10.37
N LEU A 589 15.01 16.13 10.79
CA LEU A 589 15.45 15.68 12.11
C LEU A 589 15.38 16.83 13.11
N ALA A 590 14.48 16.75 14.07
CA ALA A 590 14.32 17.74 15.13
C ALA A 590 14.97 17.24 16.44
N LEU A 591 16.16 17.76 16.77
CA LEU A 591 16.85 17.46 18.03
C LEU A 591 16.24 18.32 19.14
N ASN A 592 15.30 17.73 19.88
CA ASN A 592 14.47 18.41 20.87
C ASN A 592 15.10 18.38 22.28
N LYS A 593 14.57 19.24 23.17
CA LYS A 593 15.07 19.50 24.53
C LYS A 593 16.48 20.08 24.55
N TRP A 594 16.82 20.89 23.55
CA TRP A 594 18.12 21.55 23.46
C TRP A 594 18.40 22.51 24.63
N ASP A 595 17.36 22.91 25.39
CA ASP A 595 17.48 23.67 26.63
C ASP A 595 18.16 22.90 27.78
N LEU A 596 18.25 21.57 27.68
CA LEU A 596 18.90 20.71 28.66
C LEU A 596 20.34 20.33 28.27
N MET A 597 20.92 20.98 27.26
CA MET A 597 22.24 20.61 26.72
C MET A 597 23.40 21.13 27.55
N GLU A 598 24.27 20.19 27.93
CA GLU A 598 25.57 20.43 28.52
C GLU A 598 26.69 20.16 27.48
N GLU A 599 27.88 20.73 27.69
CA GLU A 599 29.01 20.59 26.74
C GLU A 599 29.41 19.12 26.52
N GLU A 600 29.45 18.32 27.58
CA GLU A 600 29.78 16.90 27.50
C GLU A 600 28.72 16.11 26.72
N ARG A 601 27.44 16.32 27.00
CA ARG A 601 26.35 15.64 26.27
C ARG A 601 26.34 16.00 24.79
N ARG A 602 26.64 17.26 24.45
CA ARG A 602 26.74 17.71 23.05
C ARG A 602 27.81 16.93 22.29
N PHE A 603 29.01 16.78 22.87
CA PHE A 603 30.09 16.01 22.26
C PHE A 603 29.72 14.54 22.04
N LEU A 604 29.05 13.92 23.01
CA LEU A 604 28.57 12.54 22.89
C LEU A 604 27.50 12.39 21.81
N LEU A 605 26.53 13.31 21.75
CA LEU A 605 25.48 13.29 20.73
C LEU A 605 26.05 13.45 19.31
N GLU A 606 27.03 14.32 19.10
CA GLU A 606 27.69 14.47 17.80
C GLU A 606 28.33 13.15 17.34
N ARG A 607 28.99 12.41 18.25
CA ARG A 607 29.54 11.07 17.96
C ARG A 607 28.46 10.03 17.66
N GLU A 608 27.37 10.03 18.43
CA GLU A 608 26.22 9.14 18.19
C GLU A 608 25.61 9.36 16.81
N LEU A 609 25.40 10.63 16.42
CA LEU A 609 24.88 11.00 15.10
C LEU A 609 25.81 10.55 13.96
N GLU A 610 27.13 10.65 14.15
CA GLU A 610 28.12 10.21 13.16
C GLU A 610 28.26 8.68 13.03
N GLN A 611 27.93 7.95 14.09
CA GLN A 611 27.98 6.50 14.14
C GLN A 611 26.67 5.88 13.64
N GLN A 612 25.54 6.35 14.16
CA GLN A 612 24.24 5.73 13.94
C GLN A 612 23.48 6.32 12.74
N LEU A 613 23.58 7.65 12.51
CA LEU A 613 22.82 8.34 11.45
C LEU A 613 23.67 8.70 10.22
N ARG A 614 24.83 8.05 10.04
CA ARG A 614 25.74 8.28 8.91
C ARG A 614 25.10 8.03 7.54
N HIS A 615 24.10 7.17 7.49
CA HIS A 615 23.43 6.74 6.26
C HIS A 615 22.40 7.77 5.74
N ILE A 616 22.09 8.81 6.52
CA ILE A 616 21.18 9.91 6.15
C ILE A 616 21.83 11.29 6.28
N PRO A 617 23.00 11.54 5.66
CA PRO A 617 23.68 12.83 5.75
C PRO A 617 22.90 13.97 5.09
N TRP A 618 21.91 13.62 4.26
CA TRP A 618 21.04 14.52 3.53
C TRP A 618 19.87 15.06 4.37
N ALA A 619 19.55 14.44 5.51
CA ALA A 619 18.44 14.88 6.36
C ALA A 619 18.80 16.17 7.09
N THR A 620 17.95 17.20 6.97
CA THR A 620 18.16 18.50 7.61
C THR A 620 17.98 18.37 9.12
N ARG A 621 18.97 18.80 9.89
CA ARG A 621 18.96 18.75 11.36
C ARG A 621 18.62 20.13 11.93
N VAL A 622 17.63 20.17 12.81
CA VAL A 622 17.21 21.40 13.50
C VAL A 622 17.20 21.16 15.00
N ASN A 623 18.01 21.95 15.72
CA ASN A 623 18.12 21.85 17.18
C ASN A 623 17.07 22.77 17.81
N ILE A 624 16.10 22.19 18.51
CA ILE A 624 14.93 22.89 19.01
C ILE A 624 14.70 22.67 20.51
N SER A 625 13.88 23.52 21.11
CA SER A 625 13.26 23.24 22.40
C SER A 625 11.77 23.55 22.32
N ALA A 626 10.96 22.50 22.21
CA ALA A 626 9.50 22.60 22.22
C ALA A 626 8.95 23.21 23.52
N LYS A 627 9.70 23.14 24.63
CA LYS A 627 9.29 23.75 25.91
C LYS A 627 9.47 25.27 25.89
N THR A 628 10.63 25.74 25.44
CA THR A 628 10.99 27.17 25.48
C THR A 628 10.56 27.93 24.22
N GLY A 629 10.30 27.24 23.11
CA GLY A 629 10.08 27.85 21.80
C GLY A 629 11.38 28.11 21.01
N ARG A 630 12.54 27.71 21.53
CA ARG A 630 13.83 27.96 20.87
C ARG A 630 13.86 27.31 19.48
N ALA A 631 14.15 28.13 18.47
CA ALA A 631 14.41 27.74 17.09
C ALA A 631 13.27 26.98 16.38
N LEU A 632 12.03 27.10 16.87
CA LEU A 632 10.87 26.47 16.22
C LEU A 632 10.60 27.05 14.82
N ASN A 633 10.85 28.34 14.63
CA ASN A 633 10.76 29.03 13.34
C ASN A 633 11.71 28.49 12.25
N LYS A 634 12.69 27.63 12.61
CA LYS A 634 13.58 26.97 11.63
C LYS A 634 12.99 25.68 11.08
N LEU A 635 11.93 25.13 11.69
CA LEU A 635 11.34 23.88 11.23
C LEU A 635 10.57 24.05 9.93
N GLU A 636 9.78 25.12 9.77
CA GLU A 636 9.02 25.35 8.54
C GLU A 636 9.91 25.49 7.30
N PRO A 637 10.96 26.33 7.28
CA PRO A 637 11.87 26.40 6.14
C PRO A 637 12.55 25.05 5.83
N ALA A 638 12.86 24.26 6.86
CA ALA A 638 13.43 22.93 6.68
C ALA A 638 12.43 21.94 6.06
N MET A 639 11.16 22.01 6.43
CA MET A 639 10.08 21.20 5.84
C MET A 639 9.81 21.61 4.39
N ILE A 640 9.76 22.91 4.10
CA ILE A 640 9.59 23.42 2.74
C ILE A 640 10.73 22.94 1.84
N ALA A 641 11.99 23.14 2.24
CA ALA A 641 13.14 22.70 1.45
C ALA A 641 13.18 21.19 1.20
N ALA A 642 12.69 20.40 2.17
CA ALA A 642 12.56 18.95 2.03
C ALA A 642 11.47 18.58 1.02
N LEU A 643 10.33 19.25 1.05
CA LEU A 643 9.23 19.03 0.11
C LEU A 643 9.57 19.53 -1.29
N GLU A 644 10.22 20.68 -1.44
CA GLU A 644 10.73 21.16 -2.73
C GLU A 644 11.67 20.14 -3.35
N SER A 645 12.56 19.54 -2.54
CA SER A 645 13.46 18.47 -2.97
C SER A 645 12.71 17.19 -3.34
N TRP A 646 11.59 16.88 -2.68
CA TRP A 646 10.71 15.75 -2.97
C TRP A 646 9.85 16.00 -4.21
N ASP A 647 9.52 17.24 -4.55
CA ASP A 647 8.79 17.55 -5.77
C ASP A 647 9.75 17.74 -6.97
N LYS A 648 11.06 17.83 -6.70
CA LYS A 648 12.06 18.22 -7.70
C LYS A 648 12.25 17.18 -8.81
N ARG A 649 12.08 17.66 -10.05
CA ARG A 649 12.42 16.97 -11.27
C ARG A 649 13.79 17.39 -11.81
N VAL A 650 14.63 16.40 -12.15
CA VAL A 650 15.87 16.57 -12.93
C VAL A 650 15.60 16.04 -14.33
N THR A 651 15.92 16.82 -15.36
CA THR A 651 15.65 16.43 -16.74
C THR A 651 16.56 15.27 -17.17
N THR A 652 16.09 14.47 -18.11
CA THR A 652 16.84 13.32 -18.62
C THR A 652 18.19 13.76 -19.22
N GLY A 653 18.23 14.88 -19.94
CA GLY A 653 19.49 15.45 -20.46
C GLY A 653 20.49 15.84 -19.36
N GLN A 654 20.03 16.51 -18.30
CA GLN A 654 20.88 16.86 -17.15
C GLN A 654 21.43 15.61 -16.44
N LEU A 655 20.58 14.59 -16.26
CA LEU A 655 20.93 13.35 -15.59
C LEU A 655 21.96 12.54 -16.37
N ASN A 656 21.79 12.38 -17.68
CA ASN A 656 22.73 11.65 -18.54
C ASN A 656 24.09 12.37 -18.66
N ASN A 657 24.11 13.70 -18.70
CA ASN A 657 25.35 14.47 -18.68
C ASN A 657 26.10 14.26 -17.36
N TRP A 658 25.41 14.37 -16.22
CA TRP A 658 26.00 14.15 -14.91
C TRP A 658 26.54 12.72 -14.73
N ILE A 659 25.80 11.69 -15.19
CA ILE A 659 26.27 10.30 -15.10
C ILE A 659 27.54 10.08 -15.91
N ARG A 660 27.62 10.63 -17.13
CA ARG A 660 28.83 10.54 -17.95
C ARG A 660 30.03 11.13 -17.23
N GLU A 661 29.88 12.31 -16.62
CA GLU A 661 30.91 12.96 -15.82
C GLU A 661 31.30 12.13 -14.57
N ALA A 662 30.32 11.63 -13.83
CA ALA A 662 30.54 10.85 -12.62
C ALA A 662 31.27 9.52 -12.90
N ILE A 663 30.88 8.81 -13.96
CA ILE A 663 31.52 7.56 -14.40
C ILE A 663 32.94 7.82 -14.92
N ALA A 664 33.14 8.90 -15.68
CA ALA A 664 34.48 9.26 -16.16
C ALA A 664 35.43 9.58 -15.01
N ALA A 665 34.95 10.24 -13.95
CA ALA A 665 35.74 10.56 -12.77
C ALA A 665 36.05 9.33 -11.90
N ASN A 666 35.13 8.38 -11.80
CA ASN A 666 35.32 7.15 -11.03
C ASN A 666 34.60 5.98 -11.74
N PRO A 667 35.29 5.19 -12.58
CA PRO A 667 34.68 4.07 -13.30
C PRO A 667 34.15 2.98 -12.37
N PRO A 668 33.06 2.27 -12.72
CA PRO A 668 32.54 1.17 -11.92
C PRO A 668 33.52 -0.01 -11.88
N PRO A 669 33.56 -0.77 -10.77
CA PRO A 669 34.42 -1.93 -10.65
C PRO A 669 34.06 -3.00 -11.69
N MET A 670 35.09 -3.67 -12.23
CA MET A 670 34.88 -4.77 -13.17
C MET A 670 34.28 -5.99 -12.46
N LYS A 671 33.29 -6.63 -13.08
CA LYS A 671 32.74 -7.91 -12.65
C LYS A 671 32.79 -8.89 -13.82
N ASN A 672 33.30 -10.11 -13.59
CA ASN A 672 33.46 -11.13 -14.64
C ASN A 672 34.23 -10.65 -15.89
N ASN A 673 35.36 -9.94 -15.70
CA ASN A 673 36.17 -9.35 -16.77
C ASN A 673 35.42 -8.38 -17.71
N ARG A 674 34.29 -7.82 -17.26
CA ARG A 674 33.54 -6.80 -18.00
C ARG A 674 33.24 -5.59 -17.12
N LEU A 675 33.40 -4.42 -17.73
CA LEU A 675 33.03 -3.17 -17.10
C LEU A 675 31.53 -2.90 -17.39
N PRO A 676 30.65 -2.82 -16.38
CA PRO A 676 29.26 -2.48 -16.62
C PRO A 676 29.19 -1.04 -17.15
N LYS A 677 28.45 -0.83 -18.24
CA LYS A 677 28.23 0.49 -18.82
C LYS A 677 26.83 0.94 -18.47
N VAL A 678 26.69 2.17 -17.98
CA VAL A 678 25.40 2.86 -17.93
C VAL A 678 25.12 3.40 -19.32
N LEU A 679 24.04 2.93 -19.93
CA LEU A 679 23.61 3.30 -21.27
C LEU A 679 22.77 4.57 -21.24
N PHE A 680 21.89 4.66 -20.24
CA PHE A 680 20.90 5.70 -20.12
C PHE A 680 20.44 5.81 -18.67
N ALA A 681 20.00 7.00 -18.27
CA ALA A 681 19.27 7.18 -17.03
C ALA A 681 18.13 8.16 -17.19
N THR A 682 17.08 7.95 -16.42
CA THR A 682 15.93 8.85 -16.30
C THR A 682 15.44 8.85 -14.86
N GLN A 683 14.66 9.86 -14.49
CA GLN A 683 13.93 9.88 -13.23
C GLN A 683 12.51 9.35 -13.50
N ALA A 684 12.15 8.21 -12.93
CA ALA A 684 10.82 7.61 -13.13
C ALA A 684 9.74 8.26 -12.26
N GLY A 685 10.12 8.88 -11.12
CA GLY A 685 9.20 9.55 -10.21
C GLY A 685 9.89 10.61 -9.36
N THR A 686 9.11 11.54 -8.83
CA THR A 686 9.56 12.60 -7.92
C THR A 686 9.24 12.29 -6.47
N GLN A 687 8.21 11.51 -6.15
CA GLN A 687 7.68 11.39 -4.79
C GLN A 687 7.73 9.94 -4.23
N PRO A 688 8.91 9.40 -3.87
CA PRO A 688 10.24 10.03 -3.81
C PRO A 688 11.02 10.03 -5.14
N PRO A 689 12.11 10.84 -5.24
CA PRO A 689 12.91 10.94 -6.45
C PRO A 689 13.53 9.59 -6.77
N THR A 690 13.06 8.97 -7.85
CA THR A 690 13.45 7.62 -8.25
C THR A 690 14.16 7.66 -9.58
N ILE A 691 15.46 7.39 -9.55
CA ILE A 691 16.35 7.38 -10.70
C ILE A 691 16.50 5.94 -11.18
N VAL A 692 16.25 5.69 -12.46
CA VAL A 692 16.44 4.38 -13.09
C VAL A 692 17.66 4.45 -13.99
N LEU A 693 18.65 3.58 -13.71
CA LEU A 693 19.86 3.42 -14.50
C LEU A 693 19.73 2.19 -15.38
N PHE A 694 19.81 2.36 -16.70
CA PHE A 694 19.86 1.26 -17.66
C PHE A 694 21.29 0.87 -17.91
N THR A 695 21.65 -0.37 -17.61
CA THR A 695 23.05 -0.81 -17.64
C THR A 695 23.24 -2.10 -18.43
N THR A 696 24.46 -2.32 -18.92
CA THR A 696 24.83 -3.59 -19.57
C THR A 696 25.14 -4.71 -18.57
N GLY A 697 25.18 -4.40 -17.28
CA GLY A 697 25.54 -5.31 -16.21
C GLY A 697 25.26 -4.69 -14.84
N PHE A 698 25.19 -5.52 -13.82
CA PHE A 698 24.84 -5.09 -12.46
C PHE A 698 25.83 -4.05 -11.91
N LEU A 699 25.32 -3.04 -11.22
CA LEU A 699 26.12 -2.11 -10.42
C LEU A 699 26.00 -2.48 -8.94
N ASP A 700 27.14 -2.71 -8.29
CA ASP A 700 27.19 -3.08 -6.88
C ASP A 700 26.64 -1.97 -5.97
N ALA A 701 26.26 -2.34 -4.75
CA ALA A 701 25.72 -1.39 -3.78
C ALA A 701 26.73 -0.30 -3.35
N GLY A 702 28.03 -0.58 -3.45
CA GLY A 702 29.08 0.41 -3.20
C GLY A 702 29.06 1.52 -4.26
N TYR A 703 29.04 1.12 -5.53
CA TYR A 703 28.99 2.08 -6.64
C TYR A 703 27.66 2.84 -6.73
N ARG A 704 26.53 2.19 -6.43
CA ARG A 704 25.22 2.87 -6.33
C ARG A 704 25.24 4.00 -5.28
N ARG A 705 25.83 3.77 -4.10
CA ARG A 705 26.02 4.81 -3.07
C ARG A 705 26.95 5.94 -3.53
N TYR A 706 27.98 5.61 -4.31
CA TYR A 706 28.83 6.63 -4.92
C TYR A 706 28.04 7.55 -5.87
N LEU A 707 27.22 6.95 -6.74
CA LEU A 707 26.35 7.70 -7.65
C LEU A 707 25.33 8.53 -6.90
N GLU A 708 24.65 7.98 -5.89
CA GLU A 708 23.70 8.75 -5.07
C GLU A 708 24.36 9.96 -4.40
N ARG A 709 25.53 9.77 -3.79
CA ARG A 709 26.28 10.88 -3.18
C ARG A 709 26.63 11.95 -4.22
N LYS A 710 27.12 11.55 -5.39
CA LYS A 710 27.47 12.49 -6.47
C LYS A 710 26.25 13.18 -7.07
N PHE A 711 25.11 12.50 -7.09
CA PHE A 711 23.84 13.06 -7.54
C PHE A 711 23.41 14.18 -6.58
N ARG A 712 23.45 13.90 -5.28
CA ARG A 712 23.13 14.89 -4.23
C ARG A 712 24.08 16.08 -4.24
N GLU A 713 25.39 15.85 -4.40
CA GLU A 713 26.38 16.94 -4.53
C GLU A 713 26.08 17.88 -5.71
N ARG A 714 25.54 17.35 -6.83
CA ARG A 714 25.24 18.12 -8.04
C ARG A 714 23.87 18.80 -8.00
N PHE A 715 22.85 18.09 -7.54
CA PHE A 715 21.45 18.49 -7.68
C PHE A 715 20.74 18.80 -6.35
N GLY A 716 21.38 18.58 -5.20
CA GLY A 716 20.80 18.83 -3.88
C GLY A 716 20.04 17.63 -3.33
N PHE A 717 18.73 17.78 -3.12
CA PHE A 717 17.85 16.81 -2.44
C PHE A 717 18.06 16.73 -0.92
N HIS A 718 18.14 17.89 -0.28
CA HIS A 718 18.19 17.99 1.18
C HIS A 718 16.82 17.64 1.76
N GLY A 719 16.80 16.86 2.84
CA GLY A 719 15.55 16.43 3.49
C GLY A 719 14.77 15.35 2.74
N THR A 720 15.28 14.81 1.62
CA THR A 720 14.54 13.83 0.80
C THR A 720 15.33 12.55 0.52
N PRO A 721 14.74 11.36 0.70
CA PRO A 721 15.35 10.11 0.25
C PRO A 721 15.37 10.04 -1.28
N VAL A 722 16.48 9.61 -1.88
CA VAL A 722 16.63 9.42 -3.33
C VAL A 722 16.80 7.92 -3.59
N ARG A 723 15.99 7.36 -4.49
CA ARG A 723 16.05 5.95 -4.87
C ARG A 723 16.83 5.81 -6.19
N ILE A 724 17.80 4.90 -6.25
CA ILE A 724 18.52 4.55 -7.49
C ILE A 724 18.26 3.08 -7.81
N ALA A 725 17.43 2.84 -8.81
CA ALA A 725 17.17 1.52 -9.38
C ALA A 725 18.13 1.25 -10.56
N VAL A 726 18.49 -0.02 -10.75
CA VAL A 726 19.36 -0.46 -11.85
C VAL A 726 18.64 -1.54 -12.65
N ARG A 727 18.38 -1.28 -13.94
CA ARG A 727 17.84 -2.26 -14.87
C ARG A 727 18.94 -2.78 -15.79
N VAL A 728 19.24 -4.07 -15.69
CA VAL A 728 20.25 -4.72 -16.53
C VAL A 728 19.60 -5.19 -17.83
N ARG A 729 20.17 -4.80 -18.97
CA ARG A 729 19.67 -5.23 -20.28
C ARG A 729 19.82 -6.74 -20.46
N GLU A 730 18.70 -7.43 -20.68
CA GLU A 730 18.71 -8.84 -21.09
C GLU A 730 19.23 -9.00 -22.53
N ARG A 731 20.05 -10.04 -22.75
CA ARG A 731 20.52 -10.37 -24.10
C ARG A 731 19.41 -11.08 -24.85
N LYS A 732 18.87 -10.47 -25.92
CA LYS A 732 18.07 -11.19 -26.92
C LYS A 732 18.89 -12.38 -27.45
N THR A 733 18.48 -13.60 -27.10
CA THR A 733 19.01 -14.84 -27.69
C THR A 733 18.69 -14.78 -29.18
N LYS A 734 19.71 -14.77 -30.05
CA LYS A 734 19.48 -14.87 -31.49
C LYS A 734 18.70 -16.17 -31.75
N ARG A 735 17.41 -16.04 -32.13
CA ARG A 735 16.65 -17.16 -32.69
C ARG A 735 17.46 -17.71 -33.87
N LYS A 736 17.87 -18.98 -33.76
CA LYS A 736 18.51 -19.74 -34.84
C LYS A 736 17.47 -20.16 -35.87
#